data_AF-A0A951QW14-F1
#
_entry.id   AF-A0A951QW14-F1
#
_cell.length_a   1.000
_cell.length_b   1.000
_cell.length_c   1.000
_cell.angle_alpha   90.00
_cell.angle_beta   90.00
_cell.angle_gamma   90.00
#
_symmetry.space_group_name_H-M   'P 1'
#
loop_
_entity.id
_entity.type
_entity.pdbx_description
1 polymer ?
#
loop_
_entity_poly.entity_id
_entity_poly.type
_entity_poly.pdbx_seq_one_letter_code
_entity_poly.pdbx_strand_id
1 'polypeptide(L)'
;MLKKRQKKQISLIAGAGLCAFLAGGMVAAPQIGKSLGQWLKLGKNQPEQLSEATVAKSVALSLVIQSPQERAAKLGELAKGSQSPDKNRARYLLASDLIEQKDAKGALKLLDGLENDYPLLAPYILLKRAQAHDLAKEDGKASDLRQEVVKRYSKEAASVKALYLIGLPEFQDKAIAGFPSNPLTWEIIKKRLEGNPNQPQLQLALAKFAYDQPGIIPVLDQLTASPNLKPEEWEVIATAYWENSEFGKASYSYTKANRTAQNLYRTARGLQVGGQNEQAMAIYQQQLQEFPEARETATALMRMAEIQKVRKDAIPYLDQVVAKFPDKAGTALLEKAKILESQKDAKGAEAARQLLITKYGSTEEAAEYRWKIAQNKAKAKDFKAAWQWAEPIPTKNPDSILAPRAGFWVGKWATKLGKKAEAKTAYEYVISQFPYSYYAWRSAAILGLNVGNFNNVRQLTPELVPLQRPVPTAGSETFKELYLLGQDRDAWLQWQTEFQNKMQPTVAEQFTEGLMRLANGENLLGIAKISKLEDRETPEEQAEYHNLNKQITYWQARYPFPYFNDIQKWSAERKINPLLVTALMRQESRFETKAKSVVGATGLMQVMPATAKWIAPQIKLEKYDLENPNDNIKLGTWFLDFTHQQYKNNSMLAIASYNAGPGNVSKWLKDVEKNDPDEFVENNIPFEETQGYVRQVFGNYWNYLRLYNPEISQVVSKYSAEHPQLPQQ
;
A
#
# COMPACT_ATOMS: atom_id res chain seq x y z
N MET A 1 33.92 -6.49 9.02
CA MET A 1 35.30 -6.87 9.43
C MET A 1 35.30 -8.31 9.94
N LEU A 2 36.01 -9.18 9.22
CA LEU A 2 36.62 -10.47 9.61
C LEU A 2 36.01 -11.31 10.76
N LYS A 3 35.41 -12.45 10.41
CA LYS A 3 36.01 -13.79 10.68
C LYS A 3 35.31 -14.90 9.88
N LYS A 4 36.10 -15.55 9.01
CA LYS A 4 35.84 -16.84 8.33
C LYS A 4 36.34 -17.99 9.22
N ARG A 5 35.67 -19.15 9.18
CA ARG A 5 36.16 -20.48 8.69
C ARG A 5 35.32 -21.62 9.32
N GLN A 6 34.62 -22.42 8.47
CA GLN A 6 34.95 -23.81 8.03
C GLN A 6 34.67 -24.88 9.13
N LYS A 7 34.16 -26.10 8.90
CA LYS A 7 33.67 -26.90 7.74
C LYS A 7 33.08 -28.20 8.33
N LYS A 8 32.02 -28.73 7.68
CA LYS A 8 31.70 -30.16 7.38
C LYS A 8 31.12 -31.16 8.42
N GLN A 9 30.24 -31.99 7.84
CA GLN A 9 29.72 -33.36 8.15
C GLN A 9 28.51 -33.45 9.09
N ILE A 10 27.30 -33.69 8.57
CA ILE A 10 26.66 -34.98 8.19
C ILE A 10 26.64 -36.00 9.34
N SER A 11 25.44 -36.27 9.86
CA SER A 11 24.95 -37.59 10.27
C SER A 11 23.43 -37.59 10.33
N LEU A 12 22.82 -38.28 9.36
CA LEU A 12 21.45 -38.81 9.43
C LEU A 12 21.44 -39.95 10.45
N ILE A 13 20.46 -39.96 11.36
CA ILE A 13 20.04 -41.18 12.06
C ILE A 13 18.59 -41.45 11.69
N ALA A 14 18.40 -42.63 11.10
CA ALA A 14 17.13 -43.24 10.77
C ALA A 14 16.48 -43.85 12.02
N GLY A 15 15.16 -43.72 12.10
CA GLY A 15 14.30 -44.61 12.88
C GLY A 15 13.43 -45.41 11.90
N ALA A 16 13.72 -46.70 11.79
CA ALA A 16 13.04 -47.66 10.92
C ALA A 16 11.74 -48.18 11.54
N GLY A 17 10.82 -48.66 10.69
CA GLY A 17 9.65 -49.42 11.13
C GLY A 17 8.78 -49.96 10.00
N LEU A 18 9.20 -51.09 9.41
CA LEU A 18 8.44 -52.21 8.77
C LEU A 18 7.48 -51.89 7.60
N CYS A 19 7.67 -52.37 6.36
CA CYS A 19 7.77 -53.73 5.79
C CYS A 19 6.46 -54.18 5.10
N ALA A 20 6.47 -54.33 3.76
CA ALA A 20 6.11 -55.57 3.05
C ALA A 20 6.09 -55.40 1.50
N PHE A 21 7.03 -56.09 0.84
CA PHE A 21 6.99 -56.86 -0.43
C PHE A 21 5.83 -56.65 -1.43
N LEU A 22 6.06 -56.56 -2.75
CA LEU A 22 6.69 -57.59 -3.59
C LEU A 22 7.44 -57.02 -4.80
N ALA A 23 8.61 -57.61 -5.06
CA ALA A 23 9.38 -57.50 -6.30
C ALA A 23 9.02 -58.64 -7.26
N GLY A 24 9.13 -58.38 -8.56
CA GLY A 24 9.17 -59.39 -9.62
C GLY A 24 9.74 -58.77 -10.88
N GLY A 25 11.04 -58.99 -11.11
CA GLY A 25 11.73 -58.56 -12.32
C GLY A 25 11.58 -59.57 -13.46
N MET A 26 11.60 -59.08 -14.71
CA MET A 26 12.01 -59.86 -15.87
C MET A 26 12.85 -59.02 -16.83
N VAL A 27 13.78 -59.74 -17.45
CA VAL A 27 14.96 -59.33 -18.22
C VAL A 27 14.59 -58.95 -19.66
N ALA A 28 15.43 -58.07 -20.21
CA ALA A 28 15.57 -57.53 -21.57
C ALA A 28 15.01 -58.32 -22.79
N ALA A 29 14.40 -57.55 -23.71
CA ALA A 29 14.52 -57.71 -25.17
C ALA A 29 14.47 -56.32 -25.86
N PRO A 30 15.37 -56.00 -26.81
CA PRO A 30 15.40 -54.70 -27.49
C PRO A 30 14.51 -54.71 -28.76
N GLN A 31 14.04 -53.52 -29.18
CA GLN A 31 13.49 -53.17 -30.51
C GLN A 31 11.97 -52.98 -30.72
N ILE A 32 11.16 -52.71 -29.70
CA ILE A 32 9.79 -52.14 -29.93
C ILE A 32 9.54 -50.90 -29.04
N GLY A 33 10.56 -50.07 -28.88
CA GLY A 33 10.53 -48.89 -27.98
C GLY A 33 10.62 -47.52 -28.64
N LYS A 34 10.69 -47.44 -29.99
CA LYS A 34 10.89 -46.16 -30.69
C LYS A 34 9.63 -45.55 -31.31
N SER A 35 8.54 -46.30 -31.45
CA SER A 35 7.28 -45.78 -32.03
C SER A 35 6.16 -45.50 -31.03
N LEU A 36 6.21 -46.01 -29.79
CA LEU A 36 5.24 -45.63 -28.73
C LEU A 36 5.66 -44.39 -27.93
N GLY A 37 6.96 -44.06 -27.89
CA GLY A 37 7.49 -42.90 -27.16
C GLY A 37 7.29 -41.54 -27.86
N GLN A 38 6.91 -41.55 -29.15
CA GLN A 38 6.59 -40.33 -29.92
C GLN A 38 5.10 -40.00 -29.92
N TRP A 39 4.20 -40.96 -29.64
CA TRP A 39 2.75 -40.72 -29.56
C TRP A 39 2.28 -40.34 -28.15
N LEU A 40 3.09 -40.61 -27.12
CA LEU A 40 2.85 -40.24 -25.71
C LEU A 40 3.58 -38.97 -25.26
N LYS A 41 4.13 -38.17 -26.19
CA LYS A 41 4.47 -36.76 -25.93
C LYS A 41 3.24 -35.87 -26.21
N LEU A 42 2.13 -36.14 -25.54
CA LEU A 42 1.24 -35.04 -25.15
C LEU A 42 2.09 -34.17 -24.22
N GLY A 43 2.55 -33.04 -24.76
CA GLY A 43 3.36 -32.08 -24.03
C GLY A 43 2.64 -31.77 -22.72
N LYS A 44 3.21 -32.23 -21.60
CA LYS A 44 2.99 -31.56 -20.32
C LYS A 44 3.62 -30.18 -20.49
N ASN A 45 2.88 -29.25 -21.10
CA ASN A 45 3.16 -27.83 -20.99
C ASN A 45 3.11 -27.55 -19.49
N GLN A 46 4.28 -27.47 -18.86
CA GLN A 46 4.33 -26.85 -17.54
C GLN A 46 3.75 -25.44 -17.70
N PRO A 47 2.89 -24.99 -16.77
CA PRO A 47 2.40 -23.62 -16.80
C PRO A 47 3.59 -22.66 -16.94
N GLU A 48 3.48 -21.70 -17.86
CA GLU A 48 4.47 -20.63 -17.97
C GLU A 48 4.56 -19.95 -16.60
N GLN A 49 5.76 -19.91 -16.01
CA GLN A 49 5.97 -19.21 -14.75
C GLN A 49 5.92 -17.71 -15.03
N LEU A 50 4.96 -17.02 -14.41
CA LEU A 50 4.78 -15.58 -14.60
C LEU A 50 5.90 -14.82 -13.89
N SER A 51 6.54 -13.93 -14.63
CA SER A 51 7.62 -13.05 -14.19
C SER A 51 7.53 -11.73 -14.96
N GLU A 52 8.14 -10.67 -14.44
CA GLU A 52 8.18 -9.37 -15.14
C GLU A 52 8.69 -9.51 -16.59
N ALA A 53 9.68 -10.38 -16.82
CA ALA A 53 10.24 -10.62 -18.14
C ALA A 53 9.28 -11.36 -19.11
N THR A 54 8.42 -12.24 -18.60
CA THR A 54 7.41 -12.92 -19.43
C THR A 54 6.21 -12.02 -19.67
N VAL A 55 5.80 -11.22 -18.68
CA VAL A 55 4.75 -10.19 -18.83
C VAL A 55 5.15 -9.15 -19.86
N ALA A 56 6.38 -8.63 -19.81
CA ALA A 56 6.87 -7.61 -20.76
C ALA A 56 6.86 -8.08 -22.23
N LYS A 57 6.89 -9.39 -22.49
CA LYS A 57 6.85 -9.97 -23.84
C LYS A 57 5.43 -10.24 -24.35
N SER A 58 4.42 -10.20 -23.46
CA SER A 58 3.03 -10.49 -23.83
C SER A 58 2.35 -9.25 -24.41
N VAL A 59 2.00 -9.33 -25.69
CA VAL A 59 1.19 -8.31 -26.36
C VAL A 59 -0.21 -8.29 -25.75
N ALA A 60 -0.80 -9.45 -25.48
CA ALA A 60 -2.14 -9.54 -24.89
C ALA A 60 -2.23 -8.82 -23.52
N LEU A 61 -1.24 -9.02 -22.64
CA LEU A 61 -1.22 -8.35 -21.32
C LEU A 61 -0.99 -6.83 -21.44
N SER A 62 -0.19 -6.36 -22.40
CA SER A 62 0.01 -4.93 -22.64
C SER A 62 -1.28 -4.17 -23.05
N LEU A 63 -2.29 -4.89 -23.56
CA LEU A 63 -3.57 -4.33 -23.99
C LEU A 63 -4.58 -4.21 -22.85
N VAL A 64 -4.31 -4.77 -21.66
CA VAL A 64 -5.25 -4.79 -20.53
C VAL A 64 -5.58 -3.37 -20.02
N ILE A 65 -4.64 -2.44 -20.15
CA ILE A 65 -4.81 -1.04 -19.75
C ILE A 65 -5.71 -0.22 -20.70
N GLN A 66 -6.00 -0.75 -21.89
CA GLN A 66 -6.84 -0.08 -22.89
C GLN A 66 -8.31 -0.43 -22.66
N SER A 67 -9.20 0.46 -23.10
CA SER A 67 -10.63 0.17 -23.06
C SER A 67 -10.98 -1.04 -23.95
N PRO A 68 -12.06 -1.79 -23.65
CA PRO A 68 -12.52 -2.90 -24.48
C PRO A 68 -12.62 -2.54 -25.97
N GLN A 69 -13.06 -1.31 -26.28
CA GLN A 69 -13.19 -0.80 -27.64
C GLN A 69 -11.82 -0.61 -28.33
N GLU A 70 -10.84 -0.06 -27.62
CA GLU A 70 -9.49 0.20 -28.15
C GLU A 70 -8.71 -1.10 -28.41
N ARG A 71 -8.88 -2.11 -27.54
CA ARG A 71 -8.13 -3.38 -27.65
C ARG A 71 -8.78 -4.43 -28.55
N ALA A 72 -10.07 -4.31 -28.87
CA ALA A 72 -10.84 -5.35 -29.55
C ALA A 72 -10.19 -5.83 -30.86
N ALA A 73 -9.74 -4.92 -31.72
CA ALA A 73 -9.15 -5.27 -33.01
C ALA A 73 -7.86 -6.09 -32.85
N LYS A 74 -6.94 -5.61 -32.01
CA LYS A 74 -5.64 -6.30 -31.75
C LYS A 74 -5.84 -7.64 -31.06
N LEU A 75 -6.74 -7.74 -30.08
CA LEU A 75 -7.09 -9.02 -29.46
C LEU A 75 -7.71 -9.98 -30.48
N GLY A 76 -8.54 -9.48 -31.39
CA GLY A 76 -9.14 -10.27 -32.46
C GLY A 76 -8.11 -10.85 -33.45
N GLU A 77 -7.04 -10.12 -33.74
CA GLU A 77 -5.91 -10.61 -34.55
C GLU A 77 -5.11 -11.68 -33.79
N LEU A 78 -4.74 -11.40 -32.53
CA LEU A 78 -4.02 -12.35 -31.68
C LEU A 78 -4.79 -13.66 -31.48
N ALA A 79 -6.11 -13.59 -31.31
CA ALA A 79 -6.98 -14.76 -31.12
C ALA A 79 -7.02 -15.69 -32.35
N LYS A 80 -6.72 -15.18 -33.55
CA LYS A 80 -6.65 -15.95 -34.81
C LYS A 80 -5.26 -16.48 -35.12
N GLY A 81 -4.24 -16.09 -34.34
CA GLY A 81 -2.85 -16.46 -34.57
C GLY A 81 -2.52 -17.92 -34.26
N SER A 82 -1.24 -18.25 -34.42
CA SER A 82 -0.67 -19.55 -34.05
C SER A 82 -0.80 -19.83 -32.55
N GLN A 83 -0.81 -21.11 -32.18
CA GLN A 83 -0.95 -21.53 -30.78
C GLN A 83 0.15 -20.92 -29.91
N SER A 84 -0.26 -20.13 -28.92
CA SER A 84 0.63 -19.38 -28.01
C SER A 84 -0.14 -18.97 -26.74
N PRO A 85 0.56 -18.65 -25.63
CA PRO A 85 -0.08 -18.06 -24.46
C PRO A 85 -0.90 -16.81 -24.80
N ASP A 86 -0.38 -15.93 -25.65
CA ASP A 86 -1.05 -14.71 -26.07
C ASP A 86 -2.34 -14.94 -26.87
N LYS A 87 -2.38 -15.98 -27.71
CA LYS A 87 -3.64 -16.39 -28.37
C LYS A 87 -4.70 -16.75 -27.35
N ASN A 88 -4.35 -17.54 -26.33
CA ASN A 88 -5.28 -17.99 -25.30
C ASN A 88 -5.74 -16.81 -24.41
N ARG A 89 -4.81 -15.95 -23.99
CA ARG A 89 -5.09 -14.70 -23.27
C ARG A 89 -6.03 -13.81 -24.08
N ALA A 90 -5.75 -13.63 -25.38
CA ALA A 90 -6.57 -12.80 -26.25
C ALA A 90 -7.98 -13.35 -26.47
N ARG A 91 -8.13 -14.67 -26.67
CA ARG A 91 -9.45 -15.33 -26.72
C ARG A 91 -10.24 -15.09 -25.43
N TYR A 92 -9.59 -15.27 -24.28
CA TYR A 92 -10.21 -15.10 -22.98
C TYR A 92 -10.62 -13.65 -22.68
N LEU A 93 -9.74 -12.68 -22.96
CA LEU A 93 -10.02 -11.25 -22.78
C LEU A 93 -11.14 -10.79 -23.70
N LEU A 94 -11.06 -11.11 -24.99
CA LEU A 94 -12.07 -10.71 -25.96
C LEU A 94 -13.43 -11.36 -25.65
N ALA A 95 -13.46 -12.61 -25.19
CA ALA A 95 -14.70 -13.23 -24.72
C ALA A 95 -15.29 -12.52 -23.49
N SER A 96 -14.43 -12.05 -22.59
CA SER A 96 -14.86 -11.26 -21.42
C SER A 96 -15.48 -9.93 -21.85
N ASP A 97 -14.84 -9.22 -22.77
CA ASP A 97 -15.33 -7.97 -23.34
C ASP A 97 -16.70 -8.15 -24.04
N LEU A 98 -16.88 -9.25 -24.78
CA LEU A 98 -18.14 -9.58 -25.43
C LEU A 98 -19.26 -9.94 -24.45
N ILE A 99 -18.95 -10.62 -23.34
CA ILE A 99 -19.91 -10.89 -22.27
C ILE A 99 -20.41 -9.59 -21.64
N GLU A 100 -19.52 -8.64 -21.37
CA GLU A 100 -19.89 -7.32 -20.86
C GLU A 100 -20.78 -6.55 -21.85
N GLN A 101 -20.52 -6.71 -23.16
CA GLN A 101 -21.34 -6.18 -24.25
C GLN A 101 -22.62 -6.98 -24.51
N LYS A 102 -22.88 -8.05 -23.75
CA LYS A 102 -24.02 -8.98 -23.90
C LYS A 102 -24.04 -9.76 -25.23
N ASP A 103 -22.91 -9.88 -25.92
CA ASP A 103 -22.75 -10.77 -27.07
C ASP A 103 -22.36 -12.20 -26.63
N ALA A 104 -23.37 -12.96 -26.20
CA ALA A 104 -23.20 -14.34 -25.78
C ALA A 104 -22.63 -15.26 -26.88
N LYS A 105 -23.07 -15.06 -28.13
CA LYS A 105 -22.69 -15.94 -29.26
C LYS A 105 -21.22 -15.74 -29.62
N GLY A 106 -20.78 -14.49 -29.70
CA GLY A 106 -19.38 -14.15 -29.95
C GLY A 106 -18.47 -14.67 -28.83
N ALA A 107 -18.87 -14.50 -27.57
CA ALA A 107 -18.13 -15.00 -26.42
C ALA A 107 -18.01 -16.54 -26.43
N LEU A 108 -19.11 -17.27 -26.64
CA LEU A 108 -19.09 -18.74 -26.70
C LEU A 108 -18.17 -19.26 -27.80
N LYS A 109 -18.15 -18.62 -28.98
CA LYS A 109 -17.25 -19.00 -30.08
C LYS A 109 -15.77 -18.87 -29.69
N LEU A 110 -15.41 -17.84 -28.92
CA LEU A 110 -14.04 -17.63 -28.47
C LEU A 110 -13.65 -18.59 -27.35
N LEU A 111 -14.60 -18.93 -26.46
CA LEU A 111 -14.39 -19.81 -25.31
C LEU A 111 -14.42 -21.30 -25.67
N ASP A 112 -14.93 -21.68 -26.83
CA ASP A 112 -15.08 -23.08 -27.22
C ASP A 112 -13.73 -23.85 -27.20
N GLY A 113 -13.67 -24.91 -26.41
CA GLY A 113 -12.47 -25.72 -26.19
C GLY A 113 -11.30 -25.02 -25.47
N LEU A 114 -11.46 -23.74 -25.09
CA LEU A 114 -10.36 -22.95 -24.51
C LEU A 114 -9.91 -23.51 -23.15
N GLU A 115 -10.77 -24.17 -22.39
CA GLU A 115 -10.40 -24.82 -21.13
C GLU A 115 -9.34 -25.93 -21.31
N ASN A 116 -9.22 -26.50 -22.51
CA ASN A 116 -8.22 -27.52 -22.83
C ASN A 116 -6.92 -26.88 -23.33
N ASP A 117 -7.02 -25.80 -24.10
CA ASP A 117 -5.87 -25.04 -24.60
C ASP A 117 -5.21 -24.18 -23.52
N TYR A 118 -5.98 -23.81 -22.49
CA TYR A 118 -5.60 -22.90 -21.42
C TYR A 118 -5.93 -23.46 -20.02
N PRO A 119 -5.29 -24.59 -19.65
CA PRO A 119 -5.66 -25.36 -18.46
C PRO A 119 -5.52 -24.59 -17.15
N LEU A 120 -4.61 -23.60 -17.08
CA LEU A 120 -4.41 -22.74 -15.90
C LEU A 120 -5.69 -22.00 -15.46
N LEU A 121 -6.54 -21.64 -16.42
CA LEU A 121 -7.80 -20.94 -16.20
C LEU A 121 -9.02 -21.81 -16.54
N ALA A 122 -8.86 -23.13 -16.70
CA ALA A 122 -9.94 -24.04 -17.09
C ALA A 122 -11.24 -23.87 -16.28
N PRO A 123 -11.25 -23.87 -14.93
CA PRO A 123 -12.49 -23.67 -14.18
C PRO A 123 -13.11 -22.29 -14.41
N TYR A 124 -12.31 -21.24 -14.57
CA TYR A 124 -12.78 -19.89 -14.86
C TYR A 124 -13.33 -19.77 -16.29
N ILE A 125 -12.77 -20.49 -17.25
CA ILE A 125 -13.29 -20.58 -18.62
C ILE A 125 -14.65 -21.27 -18.64
N LEU A 126 -14.81 -22.39 -17.92
CA LEU A 126 -16.12 -23.07 -17.79
C LEU A 126 -17.17 -22.16 -17.13
N LEU A 127 -16.80 -21.43 -16.08
CA LEU A 127 -17.69 -20.44 -15.44
C LEU A 127 -18.06 -19.29 -16.39
N LYS A 128 -17.12 -18.83 -17.21
CA LYS A 128 -17.35 -17.77 -18.20
C LYS A 128 -18.23 -18.26 -19.35
N ARG A 129 -18.10 -19.52 -19.76
CA ARG A 129 -19.04 -20.20 -20.68
C ARG A 129 -20.43 -20.31 -20.07
N ALA A 130 -20.53 -20.69 -18.79
CA ALA A 130 -21.81 -20.73 -18.09
C ALA A 130 -22.47 -19.35 -18.06
N GLN A 131 -21.71 -18.29 -17.79
CA GLN A 131 -22.20 -16.91 -17.84
C GLN A 131 -22.70 -16.51 -19.24
N ALA A 132 -22.00 -16.92 -20.30
CA ALA A 132 -22.45 -16.66 -21.66
C ALA A 132 -23.72 -17.46 -22.02
N HIS A 133 -23.87 -18.69 -21.52
CA HIS A 133 -25.10 -19.48 -21.66
C HIS A 133 -26.28 -18.87 -20.87
N ASP A 134 -26.05 -18.34 -19.66
CA ASP A 134 -27.05 -17.59 -18.90
C ASP A 134 -27.55 -16.37 -19.71
N LEU A 135 -26.64 -15.62 -20.35
CA LEU A 135 -26.98 -14.50 -21.23
C LEU A 135 -27.77 -14.95 -22.47
N ALA A 136 -27.49 -16.15 -22.99
CA ALA A 136 -28.23 -16.76 -24.08
C ALA A 136 -29.56 -17.42 -23.64
N LYS A 137 -29.89 -17.39 -22.34
CA LYS A 137 -31.05 -18.07 -21.72
C LYS A 137 -31.04 -19.60 -21.93
N GLU A 138 -29.85 -20.19 -21.93
CA GLU A 138 -29.62 -21.63 -22.05
C GLU A 138 -29.30 -22.24 -20.67
N ASP A 139 -30.21 -22.07 -19.71
CA ASP A 139 -29.99 -22.32 -18.28
C ASP A 139 -29.49 -23.74 -17.96
N GLY A 140 -29.96 -24.75 -18.70
CA GLY A 140 -29.50 -26.14 -18.55
C GLY A 140 -28.01 -26.30 -18.79
N LYS A 141 -27.48 -25.72 -19.89
CA LYS A 141 -26.05 -25.77 -20.21
C LYS A 141 -25.22 -25.00 -19.19
N ALA A 142 -25.72 -23.85 -18.72
CA ALA A 142 -25.05 -23.08 -17.70
C ALA A 142 -24.97 -23.83 -16.36
N SER A 143 -26.06 -24.52 -15.98
CA SER A 143 -26.10 -25.41 -14.82
C SER A 143 -25.10 -26.57 -14.94
N ASP A 144 -25.08 -27.26 -16.08
CA ASP A 144 -24.18 -28.39 -16.32
C ASP A 144 -22.71 -27.99 -16.16
N LEU A 145 -22.32 -26.83 -16.72
CA LEU A 145 -20.97 -26.29 -16.60
C LEU A 145 -20.61 -25.93 -15.15
N ARG A 146 -21.55 -25.34 -14.38
CA ARG A 146 -21.33 -25.04 -12.95
C ARG A 146 -21.13 -26.34 -12.15
N GLN A 147 -21.95 -27.37 -12.40
CA GLN A 147 -21.79 -28.66 -11.74
C GLN A 147 -20.50 -29.37 -12.15
N GLU A 148 -20.09 -29.24 -13.41
CA GLU A 148 -18.81 -29.74 -13.89
C GLU A 148 -17.65 -29.08 -13.12
N VAL A 149 -17.71 -27.76 -12.89
CA VAL A 149 -16.70 -27.07 -12.09
C VAL A 149 -16.63 -27.61 -10.67
N VAL A 150 -17.78 -27.78 -10.01
CA VAL A 150 -17.85 -28.37 -8.66
C VAL A 150 -17.31 -29.79 -8.63
N LYS A 151 -17.54 -30.59 -9.68
CA LYS A 151 -17.12 -31.98 -9.76
C LYS A 151 -15.61 -32.13 -10.03
N ARG A 152 -15.09 -31.38 -11.00
CA ARG A 152 -13.71 -31.50 -11.49
C ARG A 152 -12.70 -30.70 -10.66
N TYR A 153 -13.12 -29.56 -10.12
CA TYR A 153 -12.25 -28.59 -9.45
C TYR A 153 -12.69 -28.29 -8.01
N SER A 154 -13.23 -29.30 -7.31
CA SER A 154 -13.85 -29.18 -5.98
C SER A 154 -12.95 -28.59 -4.88
N LYS A 155 -11.63 -28.59 -5.08
CA LYS A 155 -10.63 -28.04 -4.14
C LYS A 155 -10.07 -26.69 -4.56
N GLU A 156 -10.49 -26.16 -5.71
CA GLU A 156 -10.00 -24.88 -6.23
C GLU A 156 -10.97 -23.75 -5.87
N ALA A 157 -10.44 -22.54 -5.65
CA ALA A 157 -11.25 -21.38 -5.26
C ALA A 157 -12.35 -21.04 -6.27
N ALA A 158 -12.13 -21.31 -7.55
CA ALA A 158 -13.14 -21.16 -8.60
C ALA A 158 -14.43 -21.95 -8.32
N SER A 159 -14.33 -23.09 -7.62
CA SER A 159 -15.50 -23.88 -7.25
C SER A 159 -16.47 -23.13 -6.35
N VAL A 160 -15.99 -22.19 -5.51
CA VAL A 160 -16.87 -21.40 -4.63
C VAL A 160 -17.85 -20.56 -5.45
N LYS A 161 -17.41 -19.98 -6.56
CA LYS A 161 -18.29 -19.24 -7.47
C LYS A 161 -19.36 -20.14 -8.07
N ALA A 162 -19.02 -21.39 -8.42
CA ALA A 162 -20.00 -22.38 -8.87
C ALA A 162 -20.98 -22.78 -7.75
N LEU A 163 -20.49 -23.09 -6.55
CA LEU A 163 -21.30 -23.43 -5.37
C LEU A 163 -22.30 -22.31 -5.03
N TYR A 164 -21.82 -21.07 -5.02
CA TYR A 164 -22.62 -19.88 -4.77
C TYR A 164 -23.73 -19.70 -5.81
N LEU A 165 -23.40 -19.83 -7.10
CA LEU A 165 -24.36 -19.65 -8.20
C LEU A 165 -25.40 -20.78 -8.28
N ILE A 166 -25.06 -22.01 -7.87
CA ILE A 166 -26.02 -23.12 -7.75
C ILE A 166 -27.01 -22.85 -6.60
N GLY A 167 -26.51 -22.33 -5.48
CA GLY A 167 -27.35 -21.77 -4.41
C GLY A 167 -28.13 -22.77 -3.55
N LEU A 168 -28.04 -24.08 -3.80
CA LEU A 168 -28.69 -25.13 -3.01
C LEU A 168 -28.00 -25.34 -1.64
N PRO A 169 -28.75 -25.69 -0.56
CA PRO A 169 -28.21 -25.78 0.79
C PRO A 169 -26.98 -26.69 0.94
N GLU A 170 -26.97 -27.85 0.30
CA GLU A 170 -25.88 -28.82 0.37
C GLU A 170 -24.61 -28.33 -0.35
N PHE A 171 -24.72 -27.42 -1.32
CA PHE A 171 -23.60 -26.79 -1.99
C PHE A 171 -23.08 -25.58 -1.19
N GLN A 172 -23.98 -24.85 -0.53
CA GLN A 172 -23.61 -23.82 0.43
C GLN A 172 -22.82 -24.40 1.62
N ASP A 173 -23.22 -25.57 2.14
CA ASP A 173 -22.48 -26.25 3.22
C ASP A 173 -21.06 -26.62 2.79
N LYS A 174 -20.89 -27.08 1.54
CA LYS A 174 -19.56 -27.34 0.94
C LYS A 174 -18.71 -26.06 0.86
N ALA A 175 -19.31 -24.91 0.52
CA ALA A 175 -18.59 -23.64 0.47
C ALA A 175 -18.12 -23.22 1.86
N ILE A 176 -19.00 -23.30 2.86
CA ILE A 176 -18.69 -22.97 4.27
C ILE A 176 -17.58 -23.87 4.82
N ALA A 177 -17.66 -25.17 4.58
CA ALA A 177 -16.68 -26.13 5.10
C ALA A 177 -15.34 -26.07 4.36
N GLY A 178 -15.35 -25.92 3.03
CA GLY A 178 -14.15 -26.00 2.20
C GLY A 178 -13.42 -24.66 2.04
N PHE A 179 -14.14 -23.54 2.07
CA PHE A 179 -13.60 -22.23 1.69
C PHE A 179 -14.12 -21.10 2.58
N PRO A 180 -13.93 -21.16 3.92
CA PRO A 180 -14.48 -20.18 4.85
C PRO A 180 -13.87 -18.77 4.70
N SER A 181 -12.71 -18.64 4.04
CA SER A 181 -12.07 -17.35 3.74
C SER A 181 -12.54 -16.69 2.44
N ASN A 182 -13.33 -17.38 1.61
CA ASN A 182 -13.78 -16.81 0.35
C ASN A 182 -14.93 -15.79 0.58
N PRO A 183 -14.91 -14.61 -0.06
CA PRO A 183 -15.95 -13.60 0.11
C PRO A 183 -17.37 -14.08 -0.23
N LEU A 184 -17.54 -14.94 -1.23
CA LEU A 184 -18.85 -15.52 -1.55
C LEU A 184 -19.35 -16.47 -0.45
N THR A 185 -18.44 -17.14 0.27
CA THR A 185 -18.81 -17.94 1.45
C THR A 185 -19.31 -17.04 2.58
N TRP A 186 -18.73 -15.85 2.77
CA TRP A 186 -19.21 -14.91 3.77
C TRP A 186 -20.62 -14.41 3.46
N GLU A 187 -20.93 -14.16 2.18
CA GLU A 187 -22.29 -13.80 1.76
C GLU A 187 -23.30 -14.92 2.07
N ILE A 188 -22.93 -16.19 1.81
CA ILE A 188 -23.74 -17.35 2.18
C ILE A 188 -23.99 -17.37 3.69
N ILE A 189 -22.93 -17.17 4.50
CA ILE A 189 -23.04 -17.17 5.96
C ILE A 189 -23.93 -16.02 6.45
N LYS A 190 -23.73 -14.79 5.94
CA LYS A 190 -24.53 -13.62 6.31
C LYS A 190 -26.01 -13.86 6.04
N LYS A 191 -26.36 -14.38 4.86
CA LYS A 191 -27.74 -14.71 4.50
C LYS A 191 -28.36 -15.77 5.42
N ARG A 192 -27.58 -16.76 5.88
CA ARG A 192 -28.05 -17.75 6.86
C ARG A 192 -28.28 -17.15 8.24
N LEU A 193 -27.41 -16.25 8.67
CA LEU A 193 -27.54 -15.53 9.94
C LEU A 193 -28.73 -14.56 9.95
N GLU A 194 -29.08 -13.96 8.81
CA GLU A 194 -30.31 -13.17 8.66
C GLU A 194 -31.57 -14.00 8.94
N GLY A 195 -31.61 -15.26 8.49
CA GLY A 195 -32.72 -16.17 8.73
C GLY A 195 -32.70 -16.86 10.10
N ASN A 196 -31.51 -17.14 10.63
CA ASN A 196 -31.32 -17.73 11.96
C ASN A 196 -30.00 -17.21 12.59
N PRO A 197 -30.06 -16.15 13.41
CA PRO A 197 -28.88 -15.53 14.01
C PRO A 197 -28.14 -16.44 15.02
N ASN A 198 -28.82 -17.43 15.62
CA ASN A 198 -28.28 -18.26 16.71
C ASN A 198 -27.40 -19.40 16.18
N GLN A 199 -26.35 -19.07 15.42
CA GLN A 199 -25.39 -20.03 14.86
C GLN A 199 -23.95 -19.62 15.20
N PRO A 200 -23.47 -19.89 16.43
CA PRO A 200 -22.17 -19.42 16.92
C PRO A 200 -20.98 -19.80 16.04
N GLN A 201 -21.00 -20.99 15.43
CA GLN A 201 -19.93 -21.45 14.55
C GLN A 201 -19.85 -20.63 13.25
N LEU A 202 -20.99 -20.20 12.72
CA LEU A 202 -21.03 -19.32 11.54
C LEU A 202 -20.60 -17.89 11.89
N GLN A 203 -21.02 -17.38 13.05
CA GLN A 203 -20.58 -16.09 13.56
C GLN A 203 -19.06 -16.07 13.79
N LEU A 204 -18.51 -17.14 14.38
CA LEU A 204 -17.07 -17.30 14.61
C LEU A 204 -16.29 -17.37 13.29
N ALA A 205 -16.83 -18.03 12.26
CA ALA A 205 -16.23 -18.03 10.94
C ALA A 205 -16.12 -16.60 10.35
N LEU A 206 -17.18 -15.78 10.47
CA LEU A 206 -17.12 -14.37 10.08
C LEU A 206 -16.12 -13.58 10.93
N ALA A 207 -16.12 -13.78 12.25
CA ALA A 207 -15.18 -13.13 13.17
C ALA A 207 -13.72 -13.46 12.87
N LYS A 208 -13.45 -14.64 12.28
CA LYS A 208 -12.09 -15.06 11.93
C LYS A 208 -11.65 -14.59 10.55
N PHE A 209 -12.52 -14.70 9.54
CA PHE A 209 -12.12 -14.53 8.14
C PHE A 209 -12.60 -13.23 7.49
N ALA A 210 -13.64 -12.62 8.06
CA ALA A 210 -14.34 -11.44 7.58
C ALA A 210 -14.40 -10.32 8.65
N TYR A 211 -13.41 -10.29 9.55
CA TYR A 211 -13.40 -9.38 10.71
C TYR A 211 -13.32 -7.90 10.36
N ASP A 212 -12.83 -7.57 9.15
CA ASP A 212 -12.70 -6.21 8.63
C ASP A 212 -13.90 -5.79 7.76
N GLN A 213 -14.91 -6.65 7.63
CA GLN A 213 -16.06 -6.40 6.77
C GLN A 213 -17.13 -5.55 7.49
N PRO A 214 -17.81 -4.64 6.76
CA PRO A 214 -18.93 -3.90 7.31
C PRO A 214 -20.01 -4.82 7.91
N GLY A 215 -20.55 -4.42 9.07
CA GLY A 215 -21.60 -5.15 9.78
C GLY A 215 -21.10 -6.27 10.69
N ILE A 216 -19.79 -6.39 10.93
CA ILE A 216 -19.23 -7.42 11.81
C ILE A 216 -19.55 -7.19 13.30
N ILE A 217 -19.61 -5.94 13.77
CA ILE A 217 -19.79 -5.64 15.21
C ILE A 217 -21.06 -6.28 15.80
N PRO A 218 -22.26 -6.16 15.19
CA PRO A 218 -23.45 -6.87 15.68
C PRO A 218 -23.31 -8.40 15.73
N VAL A 219 -22.54 -8.99 14.80
CA VAL A 219 -22.26 -10.43 14.78
C VAL A 219 -21.41 -10.83 15.98
N LEU A 220 -20.39 -10.03 16.30
CA LEU A 220 -19.54 -10.23 17.48
C LEU A 220 -20.35 -10.09 18.78
N ASP A 221 -21.22 -9.07 18.87
CA ASP A 221 -22.05 -8.82 20.06
C ASP A 221 -22.91 -10.06 20.37
N GLN A 222 -23.55 -10.64 19.35
CA GLN A 222 -24.32 -11.88 19.50
C GLN A 222 -23.43 -13.07 19.86
N LEU A 223 -22.27 -13.23 19.21
CA LEU A 223 -21.36 -14.33 19.45
C LEU A 223 -20.89 -14.36 20.92
N THR A 224 -20.59 -13.20 21.51
CA THR A 224 -20.16 -13.12 22.92
C THR A 224 -21.18 -13.59 23.95
N ALA A 225 -22.46 -13.69 23.58
CA ALA A 225 -23.51 -14.24 24.43
C ALA A 225 -23.54 -15.79 24.40
N SER A 226 -22.77 -16.43 23.52
CA SER A 226 -22.73 -17.89 23.38
C SER A 226 -22.09 -18.55 24.61
N PRO A 227 -22.69 -19.63 25.15
CA PRO A 227 -22.08 -20.38 26.24
C PRO A 227 -20.83 -21.13 25.75
N ASN A 228 -19.86 -21.35 26.64
CA ASN A 228 -18.70 -22.23 26.45
C ASN A 228 -17.70 -21.85 25.34
N LEU A 229 -17.58 -20.57 24.99
CA LEU A 229 -16.49 -20.08 24.13
C LEU A 229 -15.11 -20.38 24.76
N LYS A 230 -14.20 -20.94 23.96
CA LYS A 230 -12.83 -21.26 24.37
C LYS A 230 -11.95 -20.00 24.41
N PRO A 231 -10.83 -20.00 25.17
CA PRO A 231 -9.91 -18.86 25.21
C PRO A 231 -9.42 -18.41 23.82
N GLU A 232 -9.17 -19.34 22.90
CA GLU A 232 -8.73 -19.02 21.52
C GLU A 232 -9.85 -18.35 20.71
N GLU A 233 -11.10 -18.69 20.97
CA GLU A 233 -12.27 -18.08 20.31
C GLU A 233 -12.52 -16.66 20.85
N TRP A 234 -12.33 -16.47 22.17
CA TRP A 234 -12.34 -15.14 22.78
C TRP A 234 -11.24 -14.23 22.22
N GLU A 235 -10.07 -14.78 21.92
CA GLU A 235 -8.98 -14.02 21.30
C GLU A 235 -9.32 -13.56 19.88
N VAL A 236 -9.98 -14.41 19.08
CA VAL A 236 -10.49 -14.03 17.75
C VAL A 236 -11.50 -12.90 17.86
N ILE A 237 -12.47 -13.00 18.77
CA ILE A 237 -13.49 -11.98 19.00
C ILE A 237 -12.86 -10.66 19.48
N ALA A 238 -11.96 -10.74 20.46
CA ALA A 238 -11.27 -9.58 21.02
C ALA A 238 -10.46 -8.83 19.96
N THR A 239 -9.77 -9.60 19.10
CA THR A 239 -9.01 -9.06 17.98
C THR A 239 -9.91 -8.41 16.95
N ALA A 240 -11.03 -9.04 16.59
CA ALA A 240 -12.00 -8.43 15.68
C ALA A 240 -12.57 -7.11 16.24
N TYR A 241 -12.90 -7.02 17.53
CA TYR A 241 -13.28 -5.75 18.16
C TYR A 241 -12.14 -4.72 18.12
N TRP A 242 -10.91 -5.13 18.42
CA TRP A 242 -9.74 -4.24 18.41
C TRP A 242 -9.51 -3.61 17.04
N GLU A 243 -9.53 -4.42 15.98
CA GLU A 243 -9.32 -3.94 14.60
C GLU A 243 -10.46 -3.03 14.11
N ASN A 244 -11.64 -3.11 14.74
CA ASN A 244 -12.78 -2.23 14.48
C ASN A 244 -12.90 -1.07 15.51
N SER A 245 -11.84 -0.79 16.27
CA SER A 245 -11.78 0.32 17.25
C SER A 245 -12.77 0.22 18.43
N GLU A 246 -13.33 -0.96 18.69
CA GLU A 246 -14.21 -1.24 19.83
C GLU A 246 -13.38 -1.60 21.07
N PHE A 247 -12.50 -0.69 21.51
CA PHE A 247 -11.45 -0.99 22.48
C PHE A 247 -11.96 -1.47 23.85
N GLY A 248 -13.11 -0.99 24.30
CA GLY A 248 -13.73 -1.46 25.54
C GLY A 248 -14.20 -2.91 25.46
N LYS A 249 -14.91 -3.27 24.37
CA LYS A 249 -15.37 -4.64 24.10
C LYS A 249 -14.21 -5.59 23.85
N ALA A 250 -13.17 -5.11 23.14
CA ALA A 250 -11.93 -5.83 22.93
C ALA A 250 -11.24 -6.14 24.26
N SER A 251 -11.08 -5.13 25.13
CA SER A 251 -10.48 -5.28 26.46
C SER A 251 -11.21 -6.34 27.28
N TYR A 252 -12.54 -6.26 27.37
CA TYR A 252 -13.33 -7.26 28.09
C TYR A 252 -13.11 -8.67 27.51
N SER A 253 -13.13 -8.80 26.19
CA SER A 253 -12.97 -10.09 25.51
C SER A 253 -11.56 -10.66 25.71
N TYR A 254 -10.50 -9.84 25.71
CA TYR A 254 -9.13 -10.27 25.99
C TYR A 254 -8.96 -10.81 27.41
N THR A 255 -9.74 -10.35 28.40
CA THR A 255 -9.67 -10.93 29.76
C THR A 255 -10.07 -12.40 29.82
N LYS A 256 -10.81 -12.88 28.81
CA LYS A 256 -11.25 -14.28 28.66
C LYS A 256 -10.36 -15.09 27.71
N ALA A 257 -9.42 -14.44 27.04
CA ALA A 257 -8.47 -15.07 26.14
C ALA A 257 -7.23 -15.60 26.89
N ASN A 258 -6.35 -16.29 26.16
CA ASN A 258 -5.05 -16.69 26.69
C ASN A 258 -4.21 -15.45 27.07
N ARG A 259 -3.50 -15.52 28.20
CA ARG A 259 -2.65 -14.43 28.67
C ARG A 259 -1.36 -14.38 27.87
N THR A 260 -1.21 -13.34 27.08
CA THR A 260 0.00 -13.00 26.34
C THR A 260 0.38 -11.56 26.64
N ALA A 261 1.63 -11.17 26.39
CA ALA A 261 2.06 -9.77 26.54
C ALA A 261 1.17 -8.81 25.74
N GLN A 262 0.81 -9.21 24.50
CA GLN A 262 -0.09 -8.45 23.63
C GLN A 262 -1.51 -8.36 24.19
N ASN A 263 -2.10 -9.46 24.67
CA ASN A 263 -3.47 -9.46 25.19
C ASN A 263 -3.58 -8.66 26.48
N LEU A 264 -2.58 -8.74 27.37
CA LEU A 264 -2.52 -7.89 28.57
C LEU A 264 -2.37 -6.41 28.21
N TYR A 265 -1.47 -6.08 27.27
CA TYR A 265 -1.32 -4.71 26.79
C TYR A 265 -2.61 -4.15 26.20
N ARG A 266 -3.26 -4.91 25.29
CA ARG A 266 -4.51 -4.49 24.64
C ARG A 266 -5.66 -4.37 25.65
N THR A 267 -5.70 -5.23 26.68
CA THR A 267 -6.62 -5.10 27.82
C THR A 267 -6.39 -3.78 28.56
N ALA A 268 -5.17 -3.55 29.05
CA ALA A 268 -4.83 -2.33 29.77
C ALA A 268 -5.09 -1.06 28.94
N ARG A 269 -4.76 -1.10 27.64
CA ARG A 269 -4.96 0.02 26.73
C ARG A 269 -6.43 0.32 26.50
N GLY A 270 -7.27 -0.71 26.34
CA GLY A 270 -8.71 -0.51 26.20
C GLY A 270 -9.34 0.11 27.45
N LEU A 271 -8.91 -0.33 28.65
CA LEU A 271 -9.31 0.29 29.93
C LEU A 271 -8.86 1.76 30.01
N GLN A 272 -7.61 2.05 29.65
CA GLN A 272 -7.05 3.40 29.66
C GLN A 272 -7.81 4.35 28.72
N VAL A 273 -8.09 3.91 27.49
CA VAL A 273 -8.88 4.69 26.51
C VAL A 273 -10.30 4.94 27.04
N GLY A 274 -10.87 3.97 27.78
CA GLY A 274 -12.14 4.11 28.48
C GLY A 274 -12.09 4.91 29.78
N GLY A 275 -10.95 5.52 30.14
CA GLY A 275 -10.80 6.35 31.35
C GLY A 275 -10.60 5.56 32.66
N GLN A 276 -10.52 4.24 32.62
CA GLN A 276 -10.37 3.36 33.78
C GLN A 276 -8.89 3.20 34.17
N ASN A 277 -8.24 4.33 34.47
CA ASN A 277 -6.79 4.41 34.64
C ASN A 277 -6.23 3.55 35.78
N GLU A 278 -6.94 3.41 36.90
CA GLU A 278 -6.48 2.57 38.02
C GLU A 278 -6.43 1.08 37.65
N GLN A 279 -7.47 0.60 36.95
CA GLN A 279 -7.51 -0.78 36.45
C GLN A 279 -6.46 -0.98 35.35
N ALA A 280 -6.32 -0.02 34.43
CA ALA A 280 -5.29 -0.06 33.39
C ALA A 280 -3.88 -0.16 33.99
N MET A 281 -3.59 0.62 35.04
CA MET A 281 -2.32 0.57 35.76
C MET A 281 -2.06 -0.80 36.39
N ALA A 282 -3.06 -1.43 36.99
CA ALA A 282 -2.92 -2.77 37.55
C ALA A 282 -2.56 -3.81 36.48
N ILE A 283 -3.20 -3.74 35.30
CA ILE A 283 -2.91 -4.68 34.20
C ILE A 283 -1.54 -4.38 33.56
N TYR A 284 -1.13 -3.13 33.40
CA TYR A 284 0.22 -2.81 32.94
C TYR A 284 1.30 -3.30 33.92
N GLN A 285 1.06 -3.21 35.23
CA GLN A 285 1.95 -3.76 36.26
C GLN A 285 2.01 -5.29 36.19
N GLN A 286 0.88 -5.95 35.98
CA GLN A 286 0.83 -7.41 35.77
C GLN A 286 1.65 -7.81 34.54
N GLN A 287 1.51 -7.08 33.42
CA GLN A 287 2.29 -7.32 32.22
C GLN A 287 3.80 -7.15 32.47
N LEU A 288 4.20 -6.12 33.22
CA LEU A 288 5.61 -5.90 33.60
C LEU A 288 6.16 -7.05 34.47
N GLN A 289 5.33 -7.69 35.30
CA GLN A 289 5.72 -8.82 36.13
C GLN A 289 5.80 -10.14 35.34
N GLU A 290 4.80 -10.42 34.51
CA GLU A 290 4.70 -11.69 33.76
C GLU A 290 5.58 -11.69 32.50
N PHE A 291 5.75 -10.54 31.86
CA PHE A 291 6.47 -10.38 30.60
C PHE A 291 7.47 -9.20 30.65
N PRO A 292 8.43 -9.19 31.58
CA PRO A 292 9.30 -8.04 31.84
C PRO A 292 10.15 -7.59 30.64
N GLU A 293 10.46 -8.51 29.73
CA GLU A 293 11.32 -8.28 28.57
C GLU A 293 10.53 -8.19 27.24
N ALA A 294 9.20 -8.29 27.29
CA ALA A 294 8.38 -8.18 26.08
C ALA A 294 8.38 -6.75 25.52
N ARG A 295 8.27 -6.64 24.19
CA ARG A 295 8.22 -5.36 23.49
C ARG A 295 7.08 -4.46 24.00
N GLU A 296 5.92 -5.06 24.22
CA GLU A 296 4.74 -4.37 24.73
C GLU A 296 4.99 -3.76 26.11
N THR A 297 5.95 -4.28 26.89
CA THR A 297 6.26 -3.83 28.24
C THR A 297 6.95 -2.47 28.25
N ALA A 298 7.81 -2.19 27.26
CA ALA A 298 8.34 -0.84 27.05
C ALA A 298 7.21 0.17 26.81
N THR A 299 6.24 -0.23 25.99
CA THR A 299 5.07 0.61 25.67
C THR A 299 4.16 0.77 26.89
N ALA A 300 3.95 -0.29 27.67
CA ALA A 300 3.20 -0.25 28.92
C ALA A 300 3.82 0.75 29.90
N LEU A 301 5.14 0.75 30.11
CA LEU A 301 5.83 1.72 30.97
C LEU A 301 5.63 3.17 30.50
N MET A 302 5.69 3.42 29.18
CA MET A 302 5.38 4.75 28.63
C MET A 302 3.93 5.14 28.90
N ARG A 303 2.97 4.23 28.76
CA ARG A 303 1.56 4.49 29.10
C ARG A 303 1.35 4.70 30.60
N MET A 304 2.07 3.98 31.45
CA MET A 304 2.04 4.19 32.90
C MET A 304 2.57 5.58 33.27
N ALA A 305 3.62 6.06 32.60
CA ALA A 305 4.13 7.41 32.75
C ALA A 305 3.09 8.48 32.37
N GLU A 306 2.33 8.26 31.29
CA GLU A 306 1.24 9.16 30.83
C GLU A 306 0.05 9.22 31.79
N ILE A 307 -0.27 8.13 32.49
CA ILE A 307 -1.42 8.04 33.41
C ILE A 307 -1.21 8.85 34.70
N GLN A 308 0.04 9.19 35.02
CA GLN A 308 0.37 9.83 36.30
C GLN A 308 -0.37 11.18 36.47
N LYS A 309 -1.09 11.30 37.58
CA LYS A 309 -1.80 12.56 37.94
C LYS A 309 -0.81 13.70 38.17
N VAL A 310 0.35 13.39 38.74
CA VAL A 310 1.43 14.35 38.96
C VAL A 310 2.57 14.04 37.99
N ARG A 311 2.92 15.00 37.13
CA ARG A 311 3.93 14.78 36.06
C ARG A 311 5.28 14.27 36.57
N LYS A 312 5.72 14.68 37.76
CA LYS A 312 7.01 14.23 38.33
C LYS A 312 7.02 12.72 38.63
N ASP A 313 5.87 12.14 38.93
CA ASP A 313 5.73 10.72 39.27
C ASP A 313 5.86 9.83 38.01
N ALA A 314 5.90 10.42 36.81
CA ALA A 314 6.20 9.74 35.57
C ALA A 314 7.69 9.36 35.45
N ILE A 315 8.60 10.11 36.09
CA ILE A 315 10.05 9.98 35.92
C ILE A 315 10.56 8.56 36.23
N PRO A 316 10.15 7.87 37.31
CA PRO A 316 10.61 6.51 37.60
C PRO A 316 10.26 5.49 36.50
N TYR A 317 9.14 5.67 35.80
CA TYR A 317 8.76 4.80 34.68
C TYR A 317 9.61 5.11 33.44
N LEU A 318 9.84 6.40 33.15
CA LEU A 318 10.72 6.82 32.06
C LEU A 318 12.16 6.34 32.29
N ASP A 319 12.65 6.36 33.53
CA ASP A 319 13.98 5.86 33.87
C ASP A 319 14.11 4.35 33.68
N GLN A 320 13.05 3.58 33.99
CA GLN A 320 13.00 2.16 33.64
C GLN A 320 13.03 1.92 32.13
N VAL A 321 12.33 2.75 31.35
CA VAL A 321 12.38 2.69 29.88
C VAL A 321 13.81 2.94 29.38
N VAL A 322 14.45 4.01 29.83
CA VAL A 322 15.84 4.34 29.43
C VAL A 322 16.84 3.25 29.81
N ALA A 323 16.64 2.61 30.97
CA ALA A 323 17.53 1.57 31.47
C ALA A 323 17.40 0.24 30.71
N LYS A 324 16.18 -0.17 30.34
CA LYS A 324 15.90 -1.51 29.81
C LYS A 324 15.58 -1.56 28.32
N PHE A 325 15.06 -0.49 27.73
CA PHE A 325 14.49 -0.48 26.38
C PHE A 325 15.13 0.62 25.51
N PRO A 326 16.30 0.34 24.89
CA PRO A 326 17.03 1.32 24.08
C PRO A 326 16.22 1.91 22.93
N ASP A 327 15.27 1.17 22.37
CA ASP A 327 14.39 1.56 21.26
C ASP A 327 13.35 2.65 21.66
N LYS A 328 13.02 2.76 22.96
CA LYS A 328 12.11 3.79 23.50
C LYS A 328 12.82 4.83 24.37
N ALA A 329 14.11 4.65 24.64
CA ALA A 329 14.88 5.54 25.50
C ALA A 329 14.91 6.99 25.00
N GLY A 330 14.96 7.21 23.69
CA GLY A 330 14.91 8.55 23.09
C GLY A 330 13.64 9.32 23.47
N THR A 331 12.48 8.69 23.26
CA THR A 331 11.16 9.22 23.63
C THR A 331 11.09 9.52 25.13
N ALA A 332 11.56 8.58 25.96
CA ALA A 332 11.53 8.73 27.40
C ALA A 332 12.42 9.89 27.90
N LEU A 333 13.60 10.08 27.30
CA LEU A 333 14.51 11.18 27.66
C LEU A 333 13.95 12.56 27.29
N LEU A 334 13.30 12.70 26.14
CA LEU A 334 12.66 13.96 25.78
C LEU A 334 11.48 14.29 26.70
N GLU A 335 10.65 13.30 27.03
CA GLU A 335 9.54 13.53 27.97
C GLU A 335 10.06 13.85 29.38
N LYS A 336 11.11 13.15 29.84
CA LYS A 336 11.79 13.47 31.10
C LYS A 336 12.34 14.89 31.09
N ALA A 337 12.99 15.33 30.01
CA ALA A 337 13.52 16.69 29.91
C ALA A 337 12.41 17.76 29.99
N LYS A 338 11.27 17.54 29.32
CA LYS A 338 10.10 18.45 29.40
C LYS A 338 9.54 18.52 30.82
N ILE A 339 9.42 17.38 31.50
CA ILE A 339 8.95 17.33 32.89
C ILE A 339 9.90 18.11 33.78
N LEU A 340 11.21 17.85 33.72
CA LEU A 340 12.21 18.55 34.53
C LEU A 340 12.24 20.06 34.27
N GLU A 341 12.11 20.49 33.02
CA GLU A 341 11.99 21.90 32.65
C GLU A 341 10.74 22.54 33.26
N SER A 342 9.59 21.84 33.26
CA SER A 342 8.36 22.32 33.93
C SER A 342 8.51 22.44 35.45
N GLN A 343 9.42 21.66 36.05
CA GLN A 343 9.77 21.74 37.47
C GLN A 343 10.87 22.77 37.76
N LYS A 344 11.29 23.56 36.75
CA LYS A 344 12.41 24.52 36.83
C LYS A 344 13.77 23.87 37.11
N ASP A 345 13.91 22.56 36.88
CA ASP A 345 15.19 21.86 36.93
C ASP A 345 15.88 21.89 35.56
N ALA A 346 16.48 23.04 35.24
CA ALA A 346 17.20 23.23 33.99
C ALA A 346 18.42 22.31 33.86
N LYS A 347 19.10 22.00 34.98
CA LYS A 347 20.29 21.13 34.98
C LYS A 347 19.90 19.69 34.67
N GLY A 348 18.83 19.18 35.29
CA GLY A 348 18.31 17.85 35.01
C GLY A 348 17.77 17.72 33.58
N ALA A 349 17.05 18.73 33.10
CA ALA A 349 16.56 18.76 31.71
C ALA A 349 17.72 18.71 30.70
N GLU A 350 18.79 19.49 30.94
CA GLU A 350 19.97 19.48 30.08
C GLU A 350 20.74 18.15 30.16
N ALA A 351 20.87 17.56 31.34
CA ALA A 351 21.49 16.23 31.50
C ALA A 351 20.74 15.15 30.70
N ALA A 352 19.40 15.20 30.68
CA ALA A 352 18.58 14.28 29.88
C ALA A 352 18.79 14.50 28.36
N ARG A 353 18.84 15.75 27.89
CA ARG A 353 19.11 16.08 26.47
C ARG A 353 20.53 15.70 26.06
N GLN A 354 21.51 15.88 26.93
CA GLN A 354 22.89 15.49 26.67
C GLN A 354 23.01 13.96 26.56
N LEU A 355 22.34 13.22 27.44
CA LEU A 355 22.28 11.76 27.35
C LEU A 355 21.61 11.29 26.05
N LEU A 356 20.53 11.96 25.62
CA LEU A 356 19.88 11.71 24.33
C LEU A 356 20.88 11.87 23.18
N ILE A 357 21.60 12.99 23.10
CA ILE A 357 22.53 13.25 21.99
C ILE A 357 23.76 12.33 22.00
N THR A 358 24.28 11.99 23.19
CA THR A 358 25.54 11.25 23.33
C THR A 358 25.37 9.74 23.27
N LYS A 359 24.31 9.19 23.89
CA LYS A 359 24.08 7.73 23.95
C LYS A 359 23.03 7.27 22.95
N TYR A 360 21.98 8.06 22.73
CA TYR A 360 20.85 7.72 21.87
C TYR A 360 20.80 8.62 20.63
N GLY A 361 21.98 9.08 20.18
CA GLY A 361 22.08 10.11 19.15
C GLY A 361 21.53 9.70 17.78
N SER A 362 21.25 8.42 17.55
CA SER A 362 20.66 7.88 16.31
C SER A 362 19.14 7.78 16.34
N THR A 363 18.46 8.07 17.46
CA THR A 363 16.99 8.01 17.52
C THR A 363 16.32 9.22 16.85
N GLU A 364 15.05 9.07 16.47
CA GLU A 364 14.24 10.16 15.89
C GLU A 364 14.22 11.39 16.81
N GLU A 365 14.10 11.18 18.12
CA GLU A 365 14.07 12.26 19.11
C GLU A 365 15.35 13.10 19.13
N ALA A 366 16.50 12.46 18.88
CA ALA A 366 17.76 13.18 18.77
C ALA A 366 17.79 14.03 17.49
N ALA A 367 17.21 13.55 16.39
CA ALA A 367 17.06 14.32 15.15
C ALA A 367 16.13 15.53 15.35
N GLU A 368 14.96 15.33 15.95
CA GLU A 368 14.01 16.40 16.28
C GLU A 368 14.63 17.48 17.15
N TYR A 369 15.36 17.08 18.20
CA TYR A 369 16.03 18.03 19.08
C TYR A 369 17.08 18.84 18.32
N ARG A 370 17.97 18.20 17.56
CA ARG A 370 18.98 18.88 16.72
C ARG A 370 18.33 19.86 15.74
N TRP A 371 17.26 19.43 15.07
CA TRP A 371 16.55 20.24 14.09
C TRP A 371 15.92 21.47 14.72
N LYS A 372 15.27 21.33 15.87
CA LYS A 372 14.68 22.45 16.61
C LYS A 372 15.73 23.50 16.97
N ILE A 373 16.91 23.08 17.44
CA ILE A 373 18.01 24.00 17.72
C ILE A 373 18.52 24.67 16.45
N ALA A 374 18.71 23.91 15.37
CA ALA A 374 19.15 24.45 14.08
C ALA A 374 18.18 25.52 13.55
N GLN A 375 16.87 25.29 13.61
CA GLN A 375 15.84 26.26 13.23
C GLN A 375 15.92 27.54 14.07
N ASN A 376 16.08 27.43 15.40
CA ASN A 376 16.21 28.59 16.27
C ASN A 376 17.46 29.42 15.94
N LYS A 377 18.58 28.76 15.62
CA LYS A 377 19.82 29.43 15.18
C LYS A 377 19.66 30.12 13.83
N ALA A 378 19.00 29.47 12.87
CA ALA A 378 18.72 30.05 11.57
C ALA A 378 17.81 31.29 11.66
N LYS A 379 16.78 31.26 12.52
CA LYS A 379 15.92 32.42 12.81
C LYS A 379 16.71 33.59 13.41
N ALA A 380 17.70 33.29 14.24
CA ALA A 380 18.65 34.28 14.79
C ALA A 380 19.74 34.71 13.78
N LYS A 381 19.67 34.27 12.51
CA LYS A 381 20.67 34.50 11.45
C LYS A 381 22.07 33.93 11.75
N ASP A 382 22.19 33.05 12.75
CA ASP A 382 23.40 32.28 13.05
C ASP A 382 23.43 31.02 12.17
N PHE A 383 23.68 31.23 10.87
CA PHE A 383 23.69 30.14 9.88
C PHE A 383 24.82 29.13 10.12
N LYS A 384 25.92 29.55 10.77
CA LYS A 384 27.02 28.65 11.13
C LYS A 384 26.56 27.64 12.19
N ALA A 385 25.94 28.10 13.28
CA ALA A 385 25.42 27.18 14.29
C ALA A 385 24.25 26.35 13.75
N ALA A 386 23.36 26.94 12.94
CA ALA A 386 22.27 26.20 12.29
C ALA A 386 22.82 25.02 11.46
N TRP A 387 23.81 25.30 10.61
CA TRP A 387 24.51 24.30 9.81
C TRP A 387 25.15 23.21 10.69
N GLN A 388 25.88 23.57 11.75
CA GLN A 388 26.53 22.61 12.64
C GLN A 388 25.56 21.70 13.40
N TRP A 389 24.39 22.21 13.79
CA TRP A 389 23.38 21.41 14.49
C TRP A 389 22.62 20.47 13.54
N ALA A 390 22.40 20.87 12.29
CA ALA A 390 21.66 20.06 11.32
C ALA A 390 22.55 19.05 10.56
N GLU A 391 23.84 19.33 10.35
CA GLU A 391 24.77 18.47 9.59
C GLU A 391 24.79 17.00 10.04
N PRO A 392 24.71 16.66 11.34
CA PRO A 392 24.69 15.26 11.76
C PRO A 392 23.40 14.52 11.44
N ILE A 393 22.27 15.21 11.23
CA ILE A 393 20.94 14.58 11.12
C ILE A 393 20.89 13.60 9.94
N PRO A 394 21.26 13.98 8.69
CA PRO A 394 21.11 13.09 7.54
C PRO A 394 21.94 11.80 7.64
N THR A 395 23.06 11.82 8.38
CA THR A 395 24.00 10.70 8.46
C THR A 395 23.85 9.87 9.72
N LYS A 396 23.49 10.49 10.86
CA LYS A 396 23.28 9.77 12.13
C LYS A 396 21.84 9.29 12.32
N ASN A 397 20.90 9.89 11.60
CA ASN A 397 19.46 9.60 11.71
C ASN A 397 18.86 9.39 10.31
N PRO A 398 19.40 8.49 9.47
CA PRO A 398 18.98 8.38 8.06
C PRO A 398 17.50 8.00 7.90
N ASP A 399 16.93 7.23 8.83
CA ASP A 399 15.52 6.84 8.78
C ASP A 399 14.55 7.95 9.24
N SER A 400 15.08 9.08 9.71
CA SER A 400 14.28 10.21 10.16
C SER A 400 13.58 10.91 9.02
N ILE A 401 12.31 11.29 9.22
CA ILE A 401 11.59 12.17 8.29
C ILE A 401 12.28 13.53 8.12
N LEU A 402 13.12 13.94 9.09
CA LEU A 402 13.90 15.17 9.05
C LEU A 402 15.21 15.03 8.27
N ALA A 403 15.72 13.82 8.03
CA ALA A 403 16.99 13.60 7.33
C ALA A 403 17.09 14.30 5.97
N PRO A 404 16.15 14.11 5.02
CA PRO A 404 16.19 14.82 3.74
C PRO A 404 16.05 16.33 3.88
N ARG A 405 15.20 16.79 4.81
CA ARG A 405 14.98 18.22 5.09
C ARG A 405 16.25 18.88 5.61
N ALA A 406 16.86 18.28 6.61
CA ALA A 406 18.08 18.76 7.23
C ALA A 406 19.23 18.78 6.22
N GLY A 407 19.39 17.73 5.41
CA GLY A 407 20.43 17.66 4.38
C GLY A 407 20.30 18.78 3.35
N PHE A 408 19.08 19.08 2.92
CA PHE A 408 18.83 20.19 1.99
C PHE A 408 19.15 21.55 2.62
N TRP A 409 18.70 21.78 3.86
CA TRP A 409 18.96 23.03 4.58
C TRP A 409 20.44 23.22 4.95
N VAL A 410 21.15 22.13 5.22
CA VAL A 410 22.62 22.13 5.35
C VAL A 410 23.26 22.68 4.06
N GLY A 411 22.79 22.25 2.89
CA GLY A 411 23.24 22.81 1.61
C GLY A 411 22.90 24.29 1.42
N LYS A 412 21.69 24.70 1.81
CA LYS A 412 21.24 26.11 1.74
C LYS A 412 22.06 27.02 2.65
N TRP A 413 22.30 26.61 3.90
CA TRP A 413 23.11 27.39 4.84
C TRP A 413 24.59 27.39 4.46
N ALA A 414 25.14 26.28 3.96
CA ALA A 414 26.48 26.26 3.36
C ALA A 414 26.60 27.26 2.20
N THR A 415 25.59 27.34 1.32
CA THR A 415 25.53 28.33 0.25
C THR A 415 25.54 29.76 0.79
N LYS A 416 24.73 30.07 1.82
CA LYS A 416 24.72 31.39 2.49
C LYS A 416 26.07 31.74 3.14
N LEU A 417 26.84 30.74 3.56
CA LEU A 417 28.18 30.89 4.14
C LEU A 417 29.31 30.94 3.09
N GLY A 418 29.00 30.89 1.78
CA GLY A 418 29.99 30.87 0.70
C GLY A 418 30.68 29.51 0.48
N LYS A 419 30.23 28.46 1.17
CA LYS A 419 30.78 27.10 1.14
C LYS A 419 30.21 26.27 0.00
N LYS A 420 30.62 26.60 -1.23
CA LYS A 420 30.03 26.01 -2.46
C LYS A 420 30.24 24.49 -2.57
N ALA A 421 31.40 23.98 -2.17
CA ALA A 421 31.70 22.55 -2.26
C ALA A 421 30.84 21.75 -1.28
N GLU A 422 30.75 22.19 -0.04
CA GLU A 422 29.91 21.58 1.00
C GLU A 422 28.43 21.67 0.65
N ALA A 423 27.98 22.78 0.05
CA ALA A 423 26.62 22.90 -0.44
C ALA A 423 26.30 21.87 -1.52
N LYS A 424 27.18 21.74 -2.52
CA LYS A 424 27.05 20.74 -3.58
C LYS A 424 26.98 19.32 -3.00
N THR A 425 27.92 18.96 -2.13
CA THR A 425 27.95 17.64 -1.48
C THR A 425 26.67 17.35 -0.72
N ALA A 426 26.12 18.33 0.01
CA ALA A 426 24.87 18.16 0.73
C ALA A 426 23.68 17.91 -0.21
N TYR A 427 23.58 18.64 -1.32
CA TYR A 427 22.53 18.42 -2.31
C TYR A 427 22.63 17.05 -2.99
N GLU A 428 23.84 16.64 -3.40
CA GLU A 428 24.08 15.33 -4.00
C GLU A 428 23.79 14.19 -3.01
N TYR A 429 24.14 14.38 -1.73
CA TYR A 429 23.82 13.42 -0.67
C TYR A 429 22.30 13.22 -0.51
N VAL A 430 21.51 14.30 -0.54
CA VAL A 430 20.04 14.19 -0.44
C VAL A 430 19.45 13.43 -1.63
N ILE A 431 19.95 13.66 -2.85
CA ILE A 431 19.50 12.91 -4.04
C ILE A 431 19.91 11.44 -3.92
N SER A 432 21.12 11.17 -3.42
CA SER A 432 21.66 9.82 -3.29
C SER A 432 20.93 8.98 -2.25
N GLN A 433 20.73 9.52 -1.05
CA GLN A 433 20.24 8.77 0.10
C GLN A 433 18.73 8.89 0.30
N PHE A 434 18.12 9.98 -0.15
CA PHE A 434 16.68 10.23 -0.01
C PHE A 434 16.02 10.55 -1.36
N PRO A 435 16.22 9.71 -2.40
CA PRO A 435 15.81 9.98 -3.78
C PRO A 435 14.30 10.13 -3.95
N TYR A 436 13.48 9.79 -2.96
CA TYR A 436 12.01 9.92 -2.99
C TYR A 436 11.50 11.20 -2.30
N SER A 437 12.37 12.00 -1.68
CA SER A 437 11.96 13.18 -0.91
C SER A 437 11.68 14.40 -1.79
N TYR A 438 10.77 15.28 -1.36
CA TYR A 438 10.62 16.63 -1.92
C TYR A 438 11.95 17.38 -1.99
N TYR A 439 12.80 17.18 -0.98
CA TYR A 439 14.10 17.83 -0.88
C TYR A 439 15.11 17.29 -1.90
N ALA A 440 15.00 16.04 -2.33
CA ALA A 440 15.80 15.53 -3.46
C ALA A 440 15.44 16.24 -4.77
N TRP A 441 14.15 16.50 -5.03
CA TRP A 441 13.74 17.32 -6.17
C TRP A 441 14.29 18.74 -6.09
N ARG A 442 14.20 19.39 -4.91
CA ARG A 442 14.76 20.73 -4.73
C ARG A 442 16.27 20.76 -4.93
N SER A 443 17.00 19.78 -4.37
CA SER A 443 18.44 19.59 -4.60
C SER A 443 18.76 19.40 -6.08
N ALA A 444 18.03 18.53 -6.78
CA ALA A 444 18.21 18.27 -8.22
C ALA A 444 18.00 19.54 -9.06
N ALA A 445 16.97 20.32 -8.75
CA ALA A 445 16.71 21.59 -9.43
C ALA A 445 17.82 22.63 -9.16
N ILE A 446 18.34 22.72 -7.93
CA ILE A 446 19.45 23.63 -7.58
C ILE A 446 20.75 23.22 -8.29
N LEU A 447 21.00 21.92 -8.45
CA LEU A 447 22.14 21.39 -9.20
C LEU A 447 21.99 21.54 -10.72
N GLY A 448 20.85 22.05 -11.21
CA GLY A 448 20.62 22.29 -12.63
C GLY A 448 20.19 21.06 -13.44
N LEU A 449 19.70 20.00 -12.78
CA LEU A 449 19.13 18.85 -13.47
C LEU A 449 17.81 19.23 -14.15
N ASN A 450 17.49 18.58 -15.27
CA ASN A 450 16.28 18.86 -16.07
C ASN A 450 14.99 18.28 -15.45
N VAL A 451 14.75 18.58 -14.17
CA VAL A 451 13.65 18.04 -13.35
C VAL A 451 12.54 19.07 -13.10
N GLY A 452 12.63 20.23 -13.76
CA GLY A 452 11.78 21.38 -13.50
C GLY A 452 12.02 22.05 -12.15
N ASN A 453 11.53 23.28 -12.04
CA ASN A 453 11.48 24.09 -10.84
C ASN A 453 10.14 24.83 -10.78
N PHE A 454 9.92 25.62 -9.73
CA PHE A 454 8.65 26.34 -9.53
C PHE A 454 8.23 27.26 -10.68
N ASN A 455 9.14 27.69 -11.57
CA ASN A 455 8.83 28.62 -12.64
C ASN A 455 8.60 27.95 -14.01
N ASN A 456 9.06 26.71 -14.20
CA ASN A 456 9.00 26.05 -15.50
C ASN A 456 8.35 24.66 -15.49
N VAL A 457 8.11 24.05 -14.31
CA VAL A 457 7.54 22.70 -14.20
C VAL A 457 6.21 22.55 -14.93
N ARG A 458 5.38 23.62 -14.95
CA ARG A 458 4.12 23.67 -15.71
C ARG A 458 4.30 23.32 -17.19
N GLN A 459 5.38 23.79 -17.80
CA GLN A 459 5.60 23.73 -19.26
C GLN A 459 6.25 22.43 -19.72
N LEU A 460 6.76 21.61 -18.79
CA LEU A 460 7.41 20.36 -19.13
C LEU A 460 6.38 19.31 -19.57
N THR A 461 6.71 18.60 -20.65
CA THR A 461 5.96 17.45 -21.17
C THR A 461 6.86 16.21 -21.11
N PRO A 462 7.00 15.59 -19.92
CA PRO A 462 7.89 14.44 -19.76
C PRO A 462 7.38 13.26 -20.59
N GLU A 463 8.30 12.57 -21.26
CA GLU A 463 8.02 11.26 -21.86
C GLU A 463 7.78 10.23 -20.75
N LEU A 464 6.80 9.35 -20.91
CA LEU A 464 6.38 8.40 -19.89
C LEU A 464 6.45 6.97 -20.42
N VAL A 465 6.92 6.04 -19.59
CA VAL A 465 6.85 4.61 -19.92
C VAL A 465 5.40 4.13 -19.94
N PRO A 466 5.04 3.19 -20.84
CA PRO A 466 3.74 2.56 -20.82
C PRO A 466 3.45 1.89 -19.47
N LEU A 467 2.23 2.09 -18.96
CA LEU A 467 1.78 1.48 -17.72
C LEU A 467 1.61 -0.03 -17.90
N GLN A 468 2.15 -0.82 -16.97
CA GLN A 468 1.95 -2.27 -16.92
C GLN A 468 1.54 -2.67 -15.50
N ARG A 469 0.74 -3.74 -15.41
CA ARG A 469 0.39 -4.33 -14.11
C ARG A 469 1.61 -5.10 -13.58
N PRO A 470 2.07 -4.84 -12.34
CA PRO A 470 3.20 -5.56 -11.77
C PRO A 470 2.82 -7.01 -11.45
N VAL A 471 3.77 -7.94 -11.51
CA VAL A 471 3.50 -9.32 -11.12
C VAL A 471 3.32 -9.40 -9.59
N PRO A 472 2.20 -9.96 -9.09
CA PRO A 472 2.04 -10.17 -7.67
C PRO A 472 3.13 -11.08 -7.08
N THR A 473 3.62 -10.74 -5.90
CA THR A 473 4.72 -11.46 -5.24
C THR A 473 4.26 -12.70 -4.47
N ALA A 474 2.97 -12.85 -4.23
CA ALA A 474 2.35 -14.00 -3.57
C ALA A 474 1.14 -14.50 -4.38
N GLY A 475 0.63 -15.66 -3.97
CA GLY A 475 -0.52 -16.34 -4.60
C GLY A 475 -0.14 -17.28 -5.73
N SER A 476 -1.11 -18.08 -6.17
CA SER A 476 -0.96 -19.08 -7.23
C SER A 476 -0.76 -18.44 -8.61
N GLU A 477 -0.28 -19.24 -9.56
CA GLU A 477 -0.18 -18.79 -10.96
C GLU A 477 -1.57 -18.49 -11.55
N THR A 478 -2.63 -19.18 -11.10
CA THR A 478 -4.01 -18.87 -11.50
C THR A 478 -4.43 -17.49 -11.01
N PHE A 479 -4.11 -17.15 -9.75
CA PHE A 479 -4.35 -15.80 -9.22
C PHE A 479 -3.60 -14.73 -10.02
N LYS A 480 -2.29 -14.92 -10.23
CA LYS A 480 -1.45 -13.97 -10.95
C LYS A 480 -1.94 -13.76 -12.39
N GLU A 481 -2.33 -14.83 -13.08
CA GLU A 481 -2.83 -14.74 -14.44
C GLU A 481 -4.16 -13.96 -14.50
N LEU A 482 -5.11 -14.23 -13.59
CA LEU A 482 -6.36 -13.46 -13.49
C LEU A 482 -6.10 -11.98 -13.22
N TYR A 483 -5.17 -11.67 -12.30
CA TYR A 483 -4.78 -10.30 -11.99
C TYR A 483 -4.16 -9.60 -13.20
N LEU A 484 -3.22 -10.24 -13.91
CA LEU A 484 -2.55 -9.66 -15.07
C LEU A 484 -3.52 -9.45 -16.23
N LEU A 485 -4.53 -10.32 -16.38
CA LEU A 485 -5.62 -10.18 -17.36
C LEU A 485 -6.68 -9.12 -16.97
N GLY A 486 -6.53 -8.45 -15.83
CA GLY A 486 -7.52 -7.48 -15.35
C GLY A 486 -8.88 -8.09 -14.99
N GLN A 487 -8.94 -9.39 -14.69
CA GLN A 487 -10.15 -10.03 -14.18
C GLN A 487 -10.27 -9.83 -12.66
N ASP A 488 -10.29 -8.57 -12.24
CA ASP A 488 -10.02 -8.18 -10.85
C ASP A 488 -10.98 -8.82 -9.83
N ARG A 489 -12.25 -9.00 -10.19
CA ARG A 489 -13.22 -9.70 -9.33
C ARG A 489 -12.86 -11.16 -9.12
N ASP A 490 -12.50 -11.88 -10.18
CA ASP A 490 -12.16 -13.30 -10.08
C ASP A 490 -10.78 -13.49 -9.42
N ALA A 491 -9.83 -12.60 -9.70
CA ALA A 491 -8.54 -12.53 -9.01
C ALA A 491 -8.72 -12.27 -7.50
N TRP A 492 -9.62 -11.36 -7.12
CA TRP A 492 -9.93 -11.07 -5.71
C TRP A 492 -10.48 -12.30 -4.99
N LEU A 493 -11.45 -13.00 -5.59
CA LEU A 493 -12.02 -14.21 -5.00
C LEU A 493 -10.98 -15.32 -4.86
N GLN A 494 -10.11 -15.49 -5.85
CA GLN A 494 -8.99 -16.44 -5.79
C GLN A 494 -8.04 -16.05 -4.65
N TRP A 495 -7.58 -14.80 -4.62
CA TRP A 495 -6.63 -14.29 -3.62
C TRP A 495 -7.15 -14.41 -2.20
N GLN A 496 -8.39 -13.99 -1.93
CA GLN A 496 -8.97 -14.07 -0.58
C GLN A 496 -9.14 -15.53 -0.11
N THR A 497 -9.25 -16.47 -1.04
CA THR A 497 -9.24 -17.90 -0.71
C THR A 497 -7.84 -18.41 -0.38
N GLU A 498 -6.80 -17.88 -1.02
CA GLU A 498 -5.41 -18.26 -0.77
C GLU A 498 -4.80 -17.56 0.44
N PHE A 499 -5.24 -16.33 0.73
CA PHE A 499 -4.72 -15.47 1.78
C PHE A 499 -5.35 -15.78 3.14
N GLN A 500 -4.83 -16.83 3.79
CA GLN A 500 -5.38 -17.38 5.02
C GLN A 500 -5.00 -16.59 6.30
N ASN A 501 -3.77 -16.08 6.39
CA ASN A 501 -3.28 -15.37 7.59
C ASN A 501 -3.29 -13.84 7.43
N LYS A 502 -4.48 -13.24 7.47
CA LYS A 502 -4.64 -11.78 7.29
C LYS A 502 -4.13 -10.94 8.47
N MET A 503 -4.07 -11.53 9.66
CA MET A 503 -3.65 -10.83 10.88
C MET A 503 -2.13 -10.62 10.92
N GLN A 504 -1.36 -11.55 10.37
CA GLN A 504 0.10 -11.48 10.31
C GLN A 504 0.58 -11.85 8.90
N PRO A 505 0.31 -10.99 7.89
CA PRO A 505 0.73 -11.25 6.52
C PRO A 505 2.24 -11.13 6.38
N THR A 506 2.84 -12.01 5.59
CA THR A 506 4.21 -11.84 5.09
C THR A 506 4.32 -10.55 4.26
N VAL A 507 5.55 -10.09 3.99
CA VAL A 507 5.78 -8.92 3.13
C VAL A 507 5.15 -9.14 1.74
N ALA A 508 5.32 -10.34 1.18
CA ALA A 508 4.80 -10.69 -0.14
C ALA A 508 3.26 -10.72 -0.20
N GLU A 509 2.59 -11.24 0.85
CA GLU A 509 1.13 -11.27 0.93
C GLU A 509 0.55 -9.86 1.12
N GLN A 510 1.13 -9.04 2.00
CA GLN A 510 0.66 -7.67 2.22
C GLN A 510 0.85 -6.81 0.96
N PHE A 511 1.95 -6.97 0.24
CA PHE A 511 2.16 -6.28 -1.04
C PHE A 511 1.10 -6.71 -2.07
N THR A 512 0.86 -8.01 -2.20
CA THR A 512 -0.13 -8.59 -3.12
C THR A 512 -1.56 -8.12 -2.80
N GLU A 513 -1.96 -8.13 -1.54
CA GLU A 513 -3.23 -7.55 -1.08
C GLU A 513 -3.33 -6.07 -1.45
N GLY A 514 -2.23 -5.31 -1.27
CA GLY A 514 -2.15 -3.91 -1.70
C GLY A 514 -2.40 -3.73 -3.20
N LEU A 515 -1.76 -4.54 -4.05
CA LEU A 515 -1.99 -4.53 -5.50
C LEU A 515 -3.44 -4.83 -5.88
N MET A 516 -4.07 -5.77 -5.18
CA MET A 516 -5.48 -6.10 -5.40
C MET A 516 -6.43 -4.96 -5.03
N ARG A 517 -6.16 -4.26 -3.92
CA ARG A 517 -6.92 -3.07 -3.51
C ARG A 517 -6.83 -1.98 -4.58
N LEU A 518 -5.63 -1.71 -5.10
CA LEU A 518 -5.43 -0.77 -6.22
C LEU A 518 -6.23 -1.17 -7.46
N ALA A 519 -6.19 -2.45 -7.85
CA ALA A 519 -6.90 -2.96 -9.02
C ALA A 519 -8.43 -2.84 -8.88
N ASN A 520 -8.96 -3.04 -7.67
CA ASN A 520 -10.38 -2.84 -7.36
C ASN A 520 -10.79 -1.36 -7.24
N GLY A 521 -9.88 -0.42 -7.46
CA GLY A 521 -10.14 1.02 -7.34
C GLY A 521 -10.12 1.56 -5.90
N GLU A 522 -9.78 0.72 -4.91
CA GLU A 522 -9.59 1.11 -3.50
C GLU A 522 -8.18 1.68 -3.31
N ASN A 523 -7.87 2.74 -4.07
CA ASN A 523 -6.54 3.31 -4.20
C ASN A 523 -5.96 3.77 -2.87
N LEU A 524 -6.77 4.42 -2.01
CA LEU A 524 -6.33 4.88 -0.70
C LEU A 524 -5.90 3.70 0.19
N LEU A 525 -6.70 2.63 0.22
CA LEU A 525 -6.41 1.43 1.00
C LEU A 525 -5.19 0.69 0.46
N GLY A 526 -5.09 0.54 -0.86
CA GLY A 526 -3.94 -0.10 -1.51
C GLY A 526 -2.63 0.63 -1.25
N ILE A 527 -2.58 1.95 -1.45
CA ILE A 527 -1.39 2.77 -1.17
C ILE A 527 -1.01 2.68 0.31
N ALA A 528 -1.98 2.76 1.22
CA ALA A 528 -1.73 2.66 2.66
C ALA A 528 -1.18 1.28 3.05
N LYS A 529 -1.76 0.20 2.51
CA LYS A 529 -1.32 -1.18 2.77
C LYS A 529 0.12 -1.40 2.32
N ILE A 530 0.50 -0.89 1.14
CA ILE A 530 1.87 -1.03 0.61
C ILE A 530 2.84 -0.15 1.38
N SER A 531 2.45 1.09 1.74
CA SER A 531 3.35 2.01 2.46
C SER A 531 3.72 1.47 3.83
N LYS A 532 2.77 0.86 4.56
CA LYS A 532 3.00 0.21 5.87
C LYS A 532 4.01 -0.94 5.86
N LEU A 533 4.48 -1.41 4.69
CA LEU A 533 5.59 -2.36 4.62
C LEU A 533 6.90 -1.76 5.14
N GLU A 534 7.02 -0.43 5.18
CA GLU A 534 8.21 0.23 5.75
C GLU A 534 8.27 0.14 7.29
N ASP A 535 7.15 -0.21 7.93
CA ASP A 535 7.02 -0.33 9.39
C ASP A 535 7.41 -1.73 9.92
N ARG A 536 8.02 -2.60 9.10
CA ARG A 536 8.41 -3.96 9.53
C ARG A 536 9.45 -3.89 10.63
N GLU A 537 9.26 -4.72 11.65
CA GLU A 537 9.99 -4.58 12.91
C GLU A 537 11.00 -5.71 13.14
N THR A 538 10.76 -6.90 12.58
CA THR A 538 11.68 -8.02 12.70
C THR A 538 12.79 -7.92 11.66
N PRO A 539 14.04 -8.32 11.98
CA PRO A 539 15.14 -8.29 11.01
C PRO A 539 14.85 -9.06 9.73
N GLU A 540 14.12 -10.17 9.82
CA GLU A 540 13.74 -11.01 8.68
C GLU A 540 12.77 -10.26 7.75
N GLU A 541 11.69 -9.69 8.29
CA GLU A 541 10.72 -8.94 7.49
C GLU A 541 11.32 -7.64 6.94
N GLN A 542 12.21 -6.98 7.70
CA GLN A 542 12.96 -5.82 7.21
C GLN A 542 13.81 -6.19 6.00
N ALA A 543 14.51 -7.34 6.04
CA ALA A 543 15.29 -7.81 4.91
C ALA A 543 14.40 -8.11 3.69
N GLU A 544 13.24 -8.75 3.89
CA GLU A 544 12.27 -8.97 2.80
C GLU A 544 11.75 -7.65 2.22
N TYR A 545 11.37 -6.70 3.07
CA TYR A 545 10.94 -5.36 2.67
C TYR A 545 12.05 -4.63 1.89
N HIS A 546 13.29 -4.67 2.36
CA HIS A 546 14.43 -4.05 1.68
C HIS A 546 14.75 -4.70 0.33
N ASN A 547 14.43 -5.98 0.13
CA ASN A 547 14.55 -6.61 -1.18
C ASN A 547 13.42 -6.18 -2.12
N LEU A 548 12.21 -6.00 -1.59
CA LEU A 548 11.05 -5.54 -2.36
C LEU A 548 11.18 -4.05 -2.73
N ASN A 549 11.64 -3.19 -1.82
CA ASN A 549 11.69 -1.75 -2.04
C ASN A 549 12.80 -1.30 -3.01
N LYS A 550 13.73 -2.19 -3.37
CA LYS A 550 14.70 -2.01 -4.46
C LYS A 550 14.07 -2.19 -5.84
N GLN A 551 12.88 -2.79 -5.91
CA GLN A 551 12.19 -3.06 -7.17
C GLN A 551 11.32 -1.86 -7.57
N ILE A 552 11.29 -1.55 -8.86
CA ILE A 552 10.48 -0.45 -9.39
C ILE A 552 8.98 -0.68 -9.16
N THR A 553 8.56 -1.94 -9.17
CA THR A 553 7.17 -2.39 -8.94
C THR A 553 6.63 -1.94 -7.58
N TYR A 554 7.43 -2.02 -6.52
CA TYR A 554 7.05 -1.53 -5.19
C TYR A 554 6.70 -0.04 -5.22
N TRP A 555 7.55 0.76 -5.86
CA TRP A 555 7.36 2.21 -5.91
C TRP A 555 6.25 2.63 -6.85
N GLN A 556 6.11 2.00 -8.02
CA GLN A 556 4.98 2.25 -8.92
C GLN A 556 3.64 1.86 -8.28
N ALA A 557 3.62 0.83 -7.42
CA ALA A 557 2.42 0.50 -6.66
C ALA A 557 2.13 1.51 -5.52
N ARG A 558 3.16 2.12 -4.90
CA ARG A 558 2.95 3.27 -3.99
C ARG A 558 2.50 4.53 -4.71
N TYR A 559 2.90 4.71 -5.96
CA TYR A 559 2.59 5.84 -6.83
C TYR A 559 1.83 5.36 -8.08
N PRO A 560 0.61 4.82 -7.93
CA PRO A 560 -0.15 4.30 -9.06
C PRO A 560 -0.54 5.45 -9.98
N PHE A 561 -0.79 5.14 -11.25
CA PHE A 561 -1.13 6.14 -12.26
C PHE A 561 -2.48 5.82 -12.96
N PRO A 562 -3.60 5.77 -12.21
CA PRO A 562 -4.92 5.58 -12.81
C PRO A 562 -5.35 6.82 -13.61
N TYR A 563 -6.37 6.67 -14.45
CA TYR A 563 -6.96 7.76 -15.26
C TYR A 563 -5.97 8.44 -16.22
N PHE A 564 -4.94 7.71 -16.66
CA PHE A 564 -3.88 8.23 -17.52
C PHE A 564 -4.40 8.96 -18.77
N ASN A 565 -5.39 8.38 -19.46
CA ASN A 565 -5.96 8.98 -20.68
C ASN A 565 -6.67 10.31 -20.39
N ASP A 566 -7.47 10.39 -19.33
CA ASP A 566 -8.17 11.62 -18.95
C ASP A 566 -7.18 12.69 -18.48
N ILE A 567 -6.18 12.30 -17.67
CA ILE A 567 -5.12 13.19 -17.21
C ILE A 567 -4.36 13.76 -18.41
N GLN A 568 -3.91 12.93 -19.34
CA GLN A 568 -3.20 13.38 -20.53
C GLN A 568 -4.04 14.35 -21.37
N LYS A 569 -5.29 13.97 -21.67
CA LYS A 569 -6.20 14.78 -22.48
C LYS A 569 -6.38 16.18 -21.91
N TRP A 570 -6.78 16.29 -20.65
CA TRP A 570 -7.10 17.58 -20.04
C TRP A 570 -5.84 18.40 -19.68
N SER A 571 -4.74 17.73 -19.37
CA SER A 571 -3.44 18.39 -19.18
C SER A 571 -2.94 19.02 -20.48
N ALA A 572 -3.05 18.31 -21.61
CA ALA A 572 -2.68 18.81 -22.93
C ALA A 572 -3.55 20.02 -23.34
N GLU A 573 -4.87 19.96 -23.13
CA GLU A 573 -5.78 21.07 -23.41
C GLU A 573 -5.40 22.35 -22.63
N ARG A 574 -4.91 22.20 -21.39
CA ARG A 574 -4.53 23.31 -20.51
C ARG A 574 -3.05 23.69 -20.57
N LYS A 575 -2.24 22.98 -21.37
CA LYS A 575 -0.77 23.13 -21.40
C LYS A 575 -0.18 23.07 -19.98
N ILE A 576 -0.57 22.05 -19.24
CA ILE A 576 -0.06 21.74 -17.90
C ILE A 576 0.69 20.41 -17.98
N ASN A 577 1.79 20.31 -17.25
CA ASN A 577 2.50 19.06 -17.07
C ASN A 577 1.56 17.96 -16.49
N PRO A 578 1.35 16.83 -17.18
CA PRO A 578 0.46 15.78 -16.72
C PRO A 578 0.88 15.18 -15.37
N LEU A 579 2.19 15.10 -15.08
CA LEU A 579 2.66 14.61 -13.78
C LEU A 579 2.37 15.57 -12.64
N LEU A 580 2.30 16.88 -12.91
CA LEU A 580 1.88 17.86 -11.90
C LEU A 580 0.39 17.70 -11.58
N VAL A 581 -0.44 17.42 -12.59
CA VAL A 581 -1.87 17.11 -12.41
C VAL A 581 -2.04 15.81 -11.61
N THR A 582 -1.33 14.74 -11.98
CA THR A 582 -1.33 13.47 -11.24
C THR A 582 -0.90 13.68 -9.78
N ALA A 583 0.13 14.48 -9.55
CA ALA A 583 0.66 14.76 -8.21
C ALA A 583 -0.31 15.53 -7.32
N LEU A 584 -1.02 16.51 -7.88
CA LEU A 584 -2.09 17.23 -7.20
C LEU A 584 -3.24 16.28 -6.89
N MET A 585 -3.72 15.51 -7.88
CA MET A 585 -4.82 14.55 -7.70
C MET A 585 -4.52 13.50 -6.62
N ARG A 586 -3.29 13.01 -6.58
CA ARG A 586 -2.82 12.12 -5.51
C ARG A 586 -2.94 12.77 -4.13
N GLN A 587 -2.55 14.03 -4.01
CA GLN A 587 -2.63 14.75 -2.74
C GLN A 587 -4.07 15.04 -2.32
N GLU A 588 -4.96 15.30 -3.28
CA GLU A 588 -6.36 15.63 -3.05
C GLU A 588 -7.18 14.41 -2.62
N SER A 589 -7.19 13.34 -3.41
CA SER A 589 -8.09 12.20 -3.16
C SER A 589 -7.40 10.85 -3.09
N ARG A 590 -6.11 10.76 -3.43
CA ARG A 590 -5.41 9.48 -3.65
C ARG A 590 -6.14 8.64 -4.70
N PHE A 591 -6.71 9.31 -5.71
CA PHE A 591 -7.43 8.72 -6.82
C PHE A 591 -8.80 8.11 -6.47
N GLU A 592 -9.36 8.44 -5.30
CA GLU A 592 -10.71 8.06 -4.92
C GLU A 592 -11.75 8.96 -5.62
N THR A 593 -12.57 8.38 -6.49
CA THR A 593 -13.57 9.11 -7.30
C THR A 593 -14.73 9.64 -6.47
N LYS A 594 -15.02 8.98 -5.35
CA LYS A 594 -16.12 9.32 -4.43
C LYS A 594 -15.67 10.08 -3.18
N ALA A 595 -14.40 10.50 -3.12
CA ALA A 595 -13.88 11.23 -1.97
C ALA A 595 -14.66 12.54 -1.75
N LYS A 596 -15.13 12.74 -0.52
CA LYS A 596 -15.81 13.97 -0.09
C LYS A 596 -15.15 14.50 1.18
N SER A 597 -14.70 15.75 1.15
CA SER A 597 -14.22 16.42 2.35
C SER A 597 -15.38 16.86 3.24
N VAL A 598 -15.07 17.17 4.51
CA VAL A 598 -16.04 17.70 5.50
C VAL A 598 -16.73 18.98 5.01
N VAL A 599 -16.03 19.80 4.20
CA VAL A 599 -16.54 21.07 3.66
C VAL A 599 -17.16 20.94 2.26
N GLY A 600 -17.25 19.73 1.71
CA GLY A 600 -17.98 19.42 0.48
C GLY A 600 -17.15 19.37 -0.81
N ALA A 601 -15.83 19.53 -0.75
CA ALA A 601 -14.94 19.26 -1.89
C ALA A 601 -15.11 17.80 -2.37
N THR A 602 -15.25 17.56 -3.67
CA THR A 602 -15.67 16.25 -4.22
C THR A 602 -14.73 15.74 -5.32
N GLY A 603 -14.51 14.42 -5.31
CA GLY A 603 -13.87 13.66 -6.39
C GLY A 603 -12.36 13.80 -6.47
N LEU A 604 -11.81 13.42 -7.63
CA LEU A 604 -10.37 13.20 -7.86
C LEU A 604 -9.46 14.39 -7.52
N MET A 605 -9.86 15.59 -7.94
CA MET A 605 -9.12 16.83 -7.71
C MET A 605 -9.80 17.71 -6.65
N GLN A 606 -10.68 17.12 -5.83
CA GLN A 606 -11.42 17.77 -4.73
C GLN A 606 -12.00 19.14 -5.13
N VAL A 607 -12.76 19.16 -6.23
CA VAL A 607 -13.38 20.40 -6.73
C VAL A 607 -14.58 20.75 -5.83
N MET A 608 -14.64 22.00 -5.36
CA MET A 608 -15.78 22.52 -4.61
C MET A 608 -17.01 22.69 -5.52
N PRO A 609 -18.24 22.36 -5.08
CA PRO A 609 -19.45 22.56 -5.87
C PRO A 609 -19.64 24.01 -6.35
N ALA A 610 -19.33 24.99 -5.50
CA ALA A 610 -19.38 26.41 -5.87
C ALA A 610 -18.36 26.77 -6.96
N THR A 611 -17.14 26.23 -6.86
CA THR A 611 -16.09 26.40 -7.88
C THR A 611 -16.52 25.74 -9.20
N ALA A 612 -17.06 24.53 -9.17
CA ALA A 612 -17.57 23.86 -10.35
C ALA A 612 -18.69 24.67 -11.04
N LYS A 613 -19.65 25.20 -10.27
CA LYS A 613 -20.73 26.05 -10.78
C LYS A 613 -20.20 27.33 -11.44
N TRP A 614 -19.13 27.89 -10.90
CA TRP A 614 -18.46 29.07 -11.47
C TRP A 614 -17.69 28.74 -12.77
N ILE A 615 -17.05 27.56 -12.85
CA ILE A 615 -16.25 27.12 -14.00
C ILE A 615 -17.14 26.66 -15.16
N ALA A 616 -18.21 25.91 -14.87
CA ALA A 616 -19.09 25.28 -15.86
C ALA A 616 -19.48 26.19 -17.05
N PRO A 617 -19.97 27.43 -16.86
CA PRO A 617 -20.30 28.32 -17.98
C PRO A 617 -19.07 28.76 -18.80
N GLN A 618 -17.89 28.86 -18.17
CA GLN A 618 -16.65 29.30 -18.82
C GLN A 618 -16.10 28.26 -19.79
N ILE A 619 -16.39 26.97 -19.56
CA ILE A 619 -15.99 25.84 -20.40
C ILE A 619 -17.16 25.19 -21.16
N LYS A 620 -18.34 25.84 -21.15
CA LYS A 620 -19.58 25.37 -21.79
C LYS A 620 -19.95 23.93 -21.38
N LEU A 621 -19.84 23.63 -20.08
CA LEU A 621 -20.19 22.33 -19.52
C LEU A 621 -21.57 22.41 -18.86
N GLU A 622 -22.62 22.00 -19.59
CA GLU A 622 -24.02 22.14 -19.14
C GLU A 622 -24.40 21.19 -18.00
N LYS A 623 -23.93 19.94 -18.09
CA LYS A 623 -24.14 18.89 -17.09
C LYS A 623 -22.80 18.31 -16.71
N TYR A 624 -22.60 18.09 -15.43
CA TYR A 624 -21.41 17.45 -14.90
C TYR A 624 -21.74 16.70 -13.62
N ASP A 625 -20.94 15.67 -13.34
CA ASP A 625 -20.92 14.96 -12.07
C ASP A 625 -19.52 15.05 -11.46
N LEU A 626 -19.41 15.56 -10.23
CA LEU A 626 -18.12 15.69 -9.56
C LEU A 626 -17.52 14.34 -9.14
N GLU A 627 -18.31 13.27 -9.07
CA GLU A 627 -17.81 11.91 -8.85
C GLU A 627 -17.39 11.22 -10.18
N ASN A 628 -17.76 11.79 -11.33
CA ASN A 628 -17.29 11.29 -12.63
C ASN A 628 -15.81 11.70 -12.86
N PRO A 629 -14.90 10.74 -13.13
CA PRO A 629 -13.48 11.03 -13.31
C PRO A 629 -13.19 12.10 -14.37
N ASN A 630 -13.76 11.97 -15.57
CA ASN A 630 -13.48 12.87 -16.69
C ASN A 630 -13.96 14.30 -16.39
N ASP A 631 -15.17 14.47 -15.84
CA ASP A 631 -15.72 15.79 -15.50
C ASP A 631 -14.91 16.47 -14.39
N ASN A 632 -14.55 15.71 -13.36
CA ASN A 632 -13.76 16.22 -12.24
C ASN A 632 -12.36 16.67 -12.69
N ILE A 633 -11.68 15.87 -13.51
CA ILE A 633 -10.36 16.20 -14.07
C ILE A 633 -10.46 17.43 -14.98
N LYS A 634 -11.49 17.51 -15.83
CA LYS A 634 -11.74 18.68 -16.69
C LYS A 634 -11.88 19.97 -15.88
N LEU A 635 -12.70 19.95 -14.83
CA LEU A 635 -12.93 21.10 -13.96
C LEU A 635 -11.68 21.46 -13.13
N GLY A 636 -11.03 20.46 -12.52
CA GLY A 636 -9.85 20.65 -11.68
C GLY A 636 -8.64 21.17 -12.46
N THR A 637 -8.37 20.63 -13.65
CA THR A 637 -7.28 21.13 -14.51
C THR A 637 -7.55 22.55 -15.03
N TRP A 638 -8.81 22.91 -15.29
CA TRP A 638 -9.18 24.29 -15.59
C TRP A 638 -8.87 25.21 -14.39
N PHE A 639 -9.24 24.81 -13.17
CA PHE A 639 -8.97 25.63 -11.99
C PHE A 639 -7.48 25.77 -11.71
N LEU A 640 -6.69 24.70 -11.93
CA LEU A 640 -5.25 24.75 -11.82
C LEU A 640 -4.61 25.67 -12.88
N ASP A 641 -5.12 25.69 -14.11
CA ASP A 641 -4.69 26.65 -15.13
C ASP A 641 -4.97 28.09 -14.66
N PHE A 642 -6.19 28.33 -14.19
CA PHE A 642 -6.61 29.63 -13.66
C PHE A 642 -5.66 30.12 -12.56
N THR A 643 -5.31 29.29 -11.57
CA THR A 643 -4.39 29.71 -10.50
C THR A 643 -2.97 29.97 -11.02
N HIS A 644 -2.48 29.20 -11.98
CA HIS A 644 -1.17 29.49 -12.60
C HIS A 644 -1.16 30.82 -13.35
N GLN A 645 -2.24 31.17 -14.06
CA GLN A 645 -2.33 32.44 -14.77
C GLN A 645 -2.25 33.64 -13.82
N GLN A 646 -2.81 33.53 -12.59
CA GLN A 646 -2.72 34.58 -11.58
C GLN A 646 -1.28 34.89 -11.13
N TYR A 647 -0.38 33.89 -11.20
CA TYR A 647 0.99 34.01 -10.67
C TYR A 647 2.08 33.87 -11.73
N LYS A 648 1.81 34.33 -12.97
CA LYS A 648 2.77 34.30 -14.09
C LYS A 648 3.38 32.90 -14.29
N ASN A 649 2.56 31.87 -14.18
CA ASN A 649 2.93 30.45 -14.27
C ASN A 649 3.89 29.93 -13.17
N ASN A 650 4.05 30.64 -12.05
CA ASN A 650 4.73 30.09 -10.89
C ASN A 650 3.89 28.97 -10.24
N SER A 651 4.32 27.73 -10.39
CA SER A 651 3.61 26.55 -9.92
C SER A 651 3.57 26.44 -8.39
N MET A 652 4.56 26.95 -7.65
CA MET A 652 4.49 26.96 -6.18
C MET A 652 3.28 27.77 -5.70
N LEU A 653 3.12 28.99 -6.23
CA LEU A 653 2.01 29.87 -5.88
C LEU A 653 0.68 29.36 -6.41
N ALA A 654 0.66 28.77 -7.61
CA ALA A 654 -0.54 28.17 -8.18
C ALA A 654 -1.08 27.00 -7.34
N ILE A 655 -0.18 26.12 -6.87
CA ILE A 655 -0.51 24.98 -6.01
C ILE A 655 -0.94 25.46 -4.62
N ALA A 656 -0.24 26.42 -4.03
CA ALA A 656 -0.67 27.04 -2.77
C ALA A 656 -2.07 27.69 -2.91
N SER A 657 -2.33 28.32 -4.06
CA SER A 657 -3.61 28.98 -4.36
C SER A 657 -4.72 28.01 -4.69
N TYR A 658 -4.42 26.80 -5.14
CA TYR A 658 -5.42 25.76 -5.35
C TYR A 658 -5.99 25.31 -4.01
N ASN A 659 -5.12 25.07 -3.02
CA ASN A 659 -5.52 24.65 -1.66
C ASN A 659 -6.08 25.81 -0.82
N ALA A 660 -5.38 26.94 -0.74
CA ALA A 660 -5.78 28.05 0.14
C ALA A 660 -6.70 29.08 -0.51
N GLY A 661 -6.91 29.01 -1.82
CA GLY A 661 -7.65 30.00 -2.60
C GLY A 661 -6.81 31.21 -3.02
N PRO A 662 -7.10 31.83 -4.19
CA PRO A 662 -6.34 32.96 -4.73
C PRO A 662 -6.30 34.20 -3.83
N GLY A 663 -7.39 34.46 -3.10
CA GLY A 663 -7.49 35.61 -2.20
C GLY A 663 -6.50 35.54 -1.04
N ASN A 664 -6.26 34.35 -0.48
CA ASN A 664 -5.32 34.16 0.63
C ASN A 664 -3.88 34.31 0.16
N VAL A 665 -3.50 33.62 -0.92
CA VAL A 665 -2.15 33.74 -1.48
C VAL A 665 -1.84 35.17 -1.91
N SER A 666 -2.80 35.88 -2.52
CA SER A 666 -2.63 37.29 -2.89
C SER A 666 -2.38 38.20 -1.68
N LYS A 667 -2.98 37.90 -0.51
CA LYS A 667 -2.70 38.62 0.74
C LYS A 667 -1.29 38.31 1.25
N TRP A 668 -0.90 37.03 1.31
CA TRP A 668 0.43 36.62 1.78
C TRP A 668 1.55 37.28 0.97
N LEU A 669 1.33 37.44 -0.34
CA LEU A 669 2.31 38.05 -1.23
C LEU A 669 2.47 39.57 -1.08
N LYS A 670 1.64 40.24 -0.27
CA LYS A 670 1.83 41.65 0.11
C LYS A 670 2.83 41.83 1.23
N ASP A 671 2.88 40.86 2.15
CA ASP A 671 3.58 40.99 3.44
C ASP A 671 4.87 40.16 3.52
N VAL A 672 5.19 39.37 2.47
CA VAL A 672 6.31 38.43 2.47
C VAL A 672 7.37 38.81 1.44
N GLU A 673 8.62 38.93 1.89
CA GLU A 673 9.79 39.04 1.02
C GLU A 673 9.99 37.76 0.20
N LYS A 674 10.13 37.90 -1.13
CA LYS A 674 10.12 36.78 -2.10
C LYS A 674 11.51 36.30 -2.51
N ASN A 675 12.51 36.52 -1.67
CA ASN A 675 13.90 36.34 -2.10
C ASN A 675 14.32 34.87 -2.21
N ASP A 676 13.68 33.98 -1.45
CA ASP A 676 13.99 32.54 -1.47
C ASP A 676 12.68 31.72 -1.45
N PRO A 677 12.34 30.99 -2.52
CA PRO A 677 11.11 30.22 -2.58
C PRO A 677 11.10 29.06 -1.58
N ASP A 678 12.26 28.55 -1.16
CA ASP A 678 12.33 27.46 -0.20
C ASP A 678 12.06 27.98 1.22
N GLU A 679 12.59 29.15 1.58
CA GLU A 679 12.20 29.86 2.82
C GLU A 679 10.71 30.20 2.81
N PHE A 680 10.18 30.67 1.67
CA PHE A 680 8.76 31.00 1.53
C PHE A 680 7.88 29.81 1.90
N VAL A 681 8.13 28.65 1.27
CA VAL A 681 7.40 27.41 1.56
C VAL A 681 7.55 27.04 3.03
N GLU A 682 8.77 27.06 3.56
CA GLU A 682 9.10 26.49 4.87
C GLU A 682 8.75 27.38 6.07
N ASN A 683 8.67 28.69 5.88
CA ASN A 683 8.54 29.65 6.98
C ASN A 683 7.47 30.74 6.76
N ASN A 684 7.04 31.01 5.52
CA ASN A 684 6.19 32.18 5.24
C ASN A 684 4.78 31.87 4.74
N ILE A 685 4.46 30.63 4.37
CA ILE A 685 3.07 30.21 4.16
C ILE A 685 2.40 30.12 5.55
N PRO A 686 1.41 30.97 5.88
CA PRO A 686 0.86 31.02 7.25
C PRO A 686 0.02 29.81 7.63
N PHE A 687 -0.54 29.12 6.64
CA PHE A 687 -1.34 27.92 6.86
C PHE A 687 -0.43 26.69 6.81
N GLU A 688 -0.25 26.02 7.96
CA GLU A 688 0.55 24.80 8.06
C GLU A 688 0.07 23.70 7.09
N GLU A 689 -1.25 23.61 6.90
CA GLU A 689 -1.87 22.72 5.91
C GLU A 689 -1.36 23.03 4.49
N THR A 690 -1.45 24.29 4.05
CA THR A 690 -1.02 24.70 2.72
C THR A 690 0.49 24.54 2.52
N GLN A 691 1.27 24.82 3.56
CA GLN A 691 2.71 24.57 3.55
C GLN A 691 3.00 23.08 3.30
N GLY A 692 2.36 22.19 4.06
CA GLY A 692 2.48 20.75 3.89
C GLY A 692 2.02 20.32 2.50
N TYR A 693 0.87 20.84 2.05
CA TYR A 693 0.28 20.55 0.75
C TYR A 693 1.24 20.84 -0.40
N VAL A 694 1.90 22.01 -0.42
CA VAL A 694 2.89 22.36 -1.45
C VAL A 694 4.04 21.35 -1.48
N ARG A 695 4.63 21.01 -0.31
CA ARG A 695 5.69 19.99 -0.24
C ARG A 695 5.23 18.64 -0.78
N GLN A 696 4.03 18.19 -0.39
CA GLN A 696 3.52 16.90 -0.78
C GLN A 696 3.21 16.82 -2.28
N VAL A 697 2.63 17.87 -2.88
CA VAL A 697 2.38 17.88 -4.33
C VAL A 697 3.70 17.81 -5.11
N PHE A 698 4.70 18.61 -4.76
CA PHE A 698 5.97 18.56 -5.50
C PHE A 698 6.80 17.31 -5.19
N GLY A 699 6.70 16.76 -3.98
CA GLY A 699 7.23 15.43 -3.66
C GLY A 699 6.55 14.33 -4.49
N ASN A 700 5.23 14.39 -4.66
CA ASN A 700 4.50 13.48 -5.53
C ASN A 700 4.94 13.64 -7.00
N TYR A 701 5.03 14.87 -7.50
CA TYR A 701 5.51 15.16 -8.86
C TYR A 701 6.88 14.53 -9.11
N TRP A 702 7.81 14.73 -8.18
CA TRP A 702 9.13 14.16 -8.24
C TRP A 702 9.12 12.63 -8.30
N ASN A 703 8.31 12.00 -7.45
CA ASN A 703 8.18 10.54 -7.45
C ASN A 703 7.56 10.02 -8.75
N TYR A 704 6.53 10.66 -9.30
CA TYR A 704 6.03 10.28 -10.62
C TYR A 704 7.09 10.47 -11.71
N LEU A 705 7.84 11.57 -11.67
CA LEU A 705 8.88 11.84 -12.67
C LEU A 705 9.99 10.78 -12.63
N ARG A 706 10.58 10.50 -11.47
CA ARG A 706 11.67 9.51 -11.35
C ARG A 706 11.22 8.07 -11.60
N LEU A 707 9.93 7.76 -11.45
CA LEU A 707 9.38 6.40 -11.58
C LEU A 707 8.80 6.11 -12.97
N TYR A 708 8.41 7.13 -13.72
CA TYR A 708 7.75 6.95 -15.02
C TYR A 708 8.47 7.62 -16.19
N ASN A 709 9.45 8.50 -15.98
CA ASN A 709 10.28 9.06 -17.04
C ASN A 709 11.63 8.33 -17.14
N PRO A 710 11.96 7.68 -18.28
CA PRO A 710 13.22 6.94 -18.46
C PRO A 710 14.48 7.78 -18.24
N GLU A 711 14.54 8.98 -18.81
CA GLU A 711 15.71 9.86 -18.74
C GLU A 711 16.00 10.26 -17.29
N ILE A 712 14.98 10.75 -16.57
CA ILE A 712 15.14 11.16 -15.19
C ILE A 712 15.44 9.98 -14.28
N SER A 713 14.84 8.81 -14.52
CA SER A 713 15.18 7.60 -13.77
C SER A 713 16.67 7.26 -13.91
N GLN A 714 17.22 7.30 -15.13
CA GLN A 714 18.66 7.11 -15.36
C GLN A 714 19.52 8.19 -14.70
N VAL A 715 19.10 9.45 -14.72
CA VAL A 715 19.80 10.54 -14.03
C VAL A 715 19.86 10.27 -12.52
N VAL A 716 18.75 9.89 -11.89
CA VAL A 716 18.72 9.58 -10.45
C VAL A 716 19.59 8.37 -10.12
N SER A 717 19.61 7.33 -10.95
CA SER A 717 20.49 6.16 -10.78
C SER A 717 21.99 6.51 -10.77
N LYS A 718 22.40 7.65 -11.34
CA LYS A 718 23.80 8.10 -11.25
C LYS A 718 24.17 8.62 -9.86
N TYR A 719 23.18 9.07 -9.08
CA TYR A 719 23.37 9.60 -7.72
C TYR A 719 23.05 8.55 -6.65
N SER A 720 22.03 7.72 -6.88
CA SER A 720 21.52 6.75 -5.91
C SER A 720 21.62 5.33 -6.45
N ALA A 721 22.49 4.52 -5.83
CA ALA A 721 22.61 3.10 -6.14
C ALA A 721 21.36 2.29 -5.72
N GLU A 722 20.58 2.82 -4.78
CA GLU A 722 19.34 2.22 -4.26
C GLU A 722 18.10 2.66 -5.07
N HIS A 723 18.23 3.58 -6.05
CA HIS A 723 17.10 3.99 -6.88
C HIS A 723 16.67 2.84 -7.80
N PRO A 724 15.39 2.42 -7.75
CA PRO A 724 14.89 1.35 -8.61
C PRO A 724 15.00 1.75 -10.09
N GLN A 725 15.62 0.89 -10.89
CA GLN A 725 15.81 1.13 -12.30
C GLN A 725 14.56 0.74 -13.09
N LEU A 726 14.17 1.59 -14.05
CA LEU A 726 13.22 1.18 -15.09
C LEU A 726 13.86 0.10 -15.97
N PRO A 727 13.08 -0.88 -16.49
CA PRO A 727 13.60 -1.82 -17.48
C PRO A 727 14.23 -1.07 -18.65
N GLN A 728 15.40 -1.50 -19.10
CA GLN A 728 15.96 -1.01 -20.36
C GLN A 728 15.04 -1.50 -21.49
N GLN A 729 14.50 -0.57 -22.27
CA GLN A 729 13.65 -0.86 -23.43
C GLN A 729 14.44 -1.48 -24.56
#